data_AF-A0A9E3VRH8-F1
#
_entry.id   AF-A0A9E3VRH8-F1
#
_cell.length_a   1.000
_cell.length_b   1.000
_cell.length_c   1.000
_cell.angle_alpha   90.00
_cell.angle_beta   90.00
_cell.angle_gamma   90.00
#
_symmetry.space_group_name_H-M   'P 1'
#
loop_
_entity.id
_entity.type
_entity.pdbx_description
1 polymer ?
#
loop_
_entity_poly.entity_id
_entity_poly.type
_entity_poly.pdbx_seq_one_letter_code
_entity_poly.pdbx_strand_id
1 'polypeptide(L)'
;MADVHQAALKARIVKALEEPKHSAALLRCMQRGRDNRARALTELPGGADFRGTVKAVKDRCIEHQVELVNRFIANAEARGTRVFCARNGQEAIDYVLKLASDRKAKVIAKSKSLTTEEIEINDPLIEAGLKVIETDLGELIIQLVHEKPYHLVFPSVHKMAADVAKIFAKETGTEVSEDIPSIMKVVRAYLRPIFLNADIGMTGANVGIAENGCIVIETNEGNGRLVSSIGDCHVCVMGIEKIVDTIEDAMLMVLAHPVSASGQLPTTYVTWMGGRSPLGEGESRGPRESHIILLDNGRRSTRDDVAMRESLNCIRCGACMNVCPTYGVVGGHVFGHIYPGPIGIPWTAQVHGLENAGAFASLCISCGLCKEICPAEIDMPMMIAEVKRRFAVEHGFAKAERTMMGADGFAALGSAMAPIANRMIQSKTARKVMRATLGIDERRALPPFTHQTFKKWFHARKRVSQESKRRVAFFVDVFANHNRPDLGQSAVELLERLGCEVALPEQRSSGYPFIAYGNLDKAREVATFNIARLAPFAKDGYDIVATEPTAAYCLKSAYLTLLHSSNDSEFVAGRSHEFFEYLIDFDTGTTEFPSLKGRRFGFHISCHQRPLGAGHGAVEWIRRHGGEVKIIETGTCCGMGGTFGLKSGPLGYDLSMAVGKPLFDLFNQSGVDAILTESSVCAIQLREGTGLPVYHPLELLAQ
;
A
#
# COMPACT_ATOMS: atom_id res chain seq x y z
N MET A 1 20.93 15.60 7.75
CA MET A 1 19.59 15.86 8.30
C MET A 1 18.70 14.62 8.21
N ALA A 2 18.71 13.85 7.11
CA ALA A 2 17.96 12.59 6.99
C ALA A 2 18.14 11.59 8.17
N ASP A 3 19.37 11.40 8.67
CA ASP A 3 19.62 10.48 9.80
C ASP A 3 18.96 10.93 11.12
N VAL A 4 18.69 12.24 11.30
CA VAL A 4 18.05 12.80 12.51
C VAL A 4 16.55 12.47 12.52
N HIS A 5 15.84 12.68 11.39
CA HIS A 5 14.43 12.29 11.27
C HIS A 5 14.23 10.79 11.51
N GLN A 6 15.18 9.95 11.08
CA GLN A 6 15.13 8.52 11.33
C GLN A 6 15.29 8.12 12.80
N ALA A 7 15.93 8.93 13.66
CA ALA A 7 16.11 8.59 15.07
C ALA A 7 14.77 8.60 15.83
N ALA A 8 13.97 9.64 15.66
CA ALA A 8 12.63 9.73 16.27
C ALA A 8 11.71 8.61 15.77
N LEU A 9 11.75 8.32 14.46
CA LEU A 9 11.00 7.22 13.87
C LEU A 9 11.42 5.86 14.45
N LYS A 10 12.72 5.60 14.61
CA LYS A 10 13.23 4.35 15.21
C LYS A 10 12.70 4.14 16.63
N ALA A 11 12.65 5.18 17.45
CA ALA A 11 12.11 5.09 18.81
C ALA A 11 10.62 4.68 18.82
N ARG A 12 9.81 5.28 17.92
CA ARG A 12 8.39 4.90 17.73
C ARG A 12 8.23 3.45 17.28
N ILE A 13 9.09 2.97 16.38
CA ILE A 13 9.09 1.57 15.95
C ILE A 13 9.37 0.64 17.13
N VAL A 14 10.41 0.91 17.92
CA VAL A 14 10.76 0.08 19.10
C VAL A 14 9.55 -0.05 20.03
N LYS A 15 8.92 1.08 20.40
CA LYS A 15 7.74 1.08 21.25
C LYS A 15 6.61 0.22 20.67
N ALA A 16 6.32 0.35 19.37
CA ALA A 16 5.28 -0.45 18.74
C ALA A 16 5.61 -1.95 18.71
N LEU A 17 6.88 -2.34 18.57
CA LEU A 17 7.31 -3.73 18.60
C LEU A 17 7.24 -4.36 20.02
N GLU A 18 7.28 -3.54 21.07
CA GLU A 18 7.11 -3.96 22.46
C GLU A 18 5.64 -4.23 22.85
N GLU A 19 4.67 -3.90 21.98
CA GLU A 19 3.22 -4.05 22.21
C GLU A 19 2.58 -5.12 21.29
N PRO A 20 3.00 -6.41 21.35
CA PRO A 20 2.62 -7.43 20.36
C PRO A 20 1.11 -7.74 20.32
N LYS A 21 0.38 -7.47 21.40
CA LYS A 21 -1.08 -7.66 21.45
C LYS A 21 -1.82 -6.70 20.51
N HIS A 22 -1.36 -5.45 20.40
CA HIS A 22 -1.94 -4.46 19.50
C HIS A 22 -1.67 -4.82 18.03
N SER A 23 -0.43 -5.20 17.70
CA SER A 23 -0.08 -5.66 16.35
C SER A 23 -0.86 -6.91 15.95
N ALA A 24 -1.05 -7.89 16.84
CA ALA A 24 -1.80 -9.10 16.52
C ALA A 24 -3.29 -8.82 16.26
N ALA A 25 -3.92 -7.92 17.02
CA ALA A 25 -5.31 -7.52 16.80
C ALA A 25 -5.47 -6.76 15.48
N LEU A 26 -4.54 -5.84 15.20
CA LEU A 26 -4.50 -5.12 13.93
C LEU A 26 -4.36 -6.08 12.75
N LEU A 27 -3.38 -7.00 12.78
CA LEU A 27 -3.16 -7.99 11.71
C LEU A 27 -4.40 -8.82 11.41
N ARG A 28 -5.09 -9.32 12.46
CA ARG A 28 -6.36 -10.06 12.29
C ARG A 28 -7.44 -9.21 11.65
N CYS A 29 -7.58 -7.94 12.07
CA CYS A 29 -8.56 -7.04 11.48
C CYS A 29 -8.26 -6.75 10.00
N MET A 30 -6.99 -6.46 9.67
CA MET A 30 -6.55 -6.22 8.31
C MET A 30 -6.74 -7.45 7.43
N GLN A 31 -6.42 -8.65 7.93
CA GLN A 31 -6.63 -9.92 7.24
C GLN A 31 -8.11 -10.16 6.94
N ARG A 32 -8.97 -10.03 7.95
CA ARG A 32 -10.42 -10.14 7.76
C ARG A 32 -10.94 -9.18 6.69
N GLY A 33 -10.43 -7.94 6.65
CA GLY A 33 -10.77 -6.97 5.61
C GLY A 33 -10.37 -7.44 4.21
N ARG A 34 -9.16 -8.00 4.05
CA ARG A 34 -8.69 -8.57 2.77
C ARG A 34 -9.54 -9.77 2.33
N ASP A 35 -9.78 -10.70 3.24
CA ASP A 35 -10.48 -11.95 2.94
C ASP A 35 -11.96 -11.68 2.58
N ASN A 36 -12.62 -10.80 3.34
CA ASN A 36 -13.98 -10.38 3.04
C ASN A 36 -14.07 -9.64 1.70
N ARG A 37 -13.11 -8.76 1.40
CA ARG A 37 -13.02 -8.08 0.09
C ARG A 37 -12.89 -9.08 -1.04
N ALA A 38 -11.99 -10.05 -0.91
CA ALA A 38 -11.77 -11.08 -1.93
C ALA A 38 -13.07 -11.83 -2.24
N ARG A 39 -13.83 -12.22 -1.20
CA ARG A 39 -15.16 -12.83 -1.37
C ARG A 39 -16.15 -11.87 -2.04
N ALA A 40 -16.25 -10.63 -1.55
CA ALA A 40 -17.19 -9.65 -2.11
C ALA A 40 -16.96 -9.40 -3.61
N LEU A 41 -15.70 -9.32 -4.05
CA LEU A 41 -15.36 -9.16 -5.47
C LEU A 41 -15.83 -10.32 -6.35
N THR A 42 -15.99 -11.53 -5.80
CA THR A 42 -16.55 -12.68 -6.56
C THR A 42 -18.06 -12.59 -6.74
N GLU A 43 -18.74 -11.80 -5.91
CA GLU A 43 -20.20 -11.64 -5.90
C GLU A 43 -20.66 -10.38 -6.66
N LEU A 44 -19.72 -9.49 -7.02
CA LEU A 44 -20.02 -8.19 -7.64
C LEU A 44 -20.33 -8.30 -9.14
N PRO A 45 -21.38 -7.60 -9.64
CA PRO A 45 -21.57 -7.37 -11.06
C PRO A 45 -20.37 -6.59 -11.63
N GLY A 46 -19.75 -7.11 -12.70
CA GLY A 46 -18.54 -6.52 -13.32
C GLY A 46 -17.23 -7.23 -12.98
N GLY A 47 -17.21 -8.12 -11.98
CA GLY A 47 -16.09 -9.04 -11.70
C GLY A 47 -14.70 -8.37 -11.71
N ALA A 48 -13.81 -8.87 -12.58
CA ALA A 48 -12.43 -8.38 -12.70
C ALA A 48 -12.31 -6.92 -13.18
N ASP A 49 -13.29 -6.39 -13.92
CA ASP A 49 -13.25 -5.04 -14.51
C ASP A 49 -13.75 -3.93 -13.55
N PHE A 50 -14.16 -4.32 -12.35
CA PHE A 50 -14.60 -3.40 -11.31
C PHE A 50 -13.59 -2.28 -11.01
N ARG A 51 -12.30 -2.62 -10.97
CA ARG A 51 -11.21 -1.67 -10.68
C ARG A 51 -11.00 -0.69 -11.83
N GLY A 52 -10.99 -1.20 -13.07
CA GLY A 52 -10.89 -0.39 -14.28
C GLY A 52 -12.03 0.63 -14.38
N THR A 53 -13.25 0.22 -14.04
CA THR A 53 -14.42 1.11 -14.04
C THR A 53 -14.28 2.23 -12.98
N VAL A 54 -13.91 1.88 -11.75
CA VAL A 54 -13.69 2.87 -10.68
C VAL A 54 -12.57 3.84 -11.06
N LYS A 55 -11.47 3.34 -11.63
CA LYS A 55 -10.37 4.17 -12.11
C LYS A 55 -10.82 5.14 -13.20
N ALA A 56 -11.53 4.66 -14.22
CA ALA A 56 -11.99 5.48 -15.34
C ALA A 56 -12.88 6.63 -14.87
N VAL A 57 -13.80 6.38 -13.93
CA VAL A 57 -14.63 7.42 -13.31
C VAL A 57 -13.77 8.44 -12.59
N LYS A 58 -12.83 8.00 -11.74
CA LYS A 58 -11.98 8.92 -10.98
C LYS A 58 -11.05 9.74 -11.87
N ASP A 59 -10.40 9.12 -12.85
CA ASP A 59 -9.53 9.81 -13.80
C ASP A 59 -10.29 10.89 -14.57
N ARG A 60 -11.46 10.56 -15.14
CA ARG A 60 -12.34 11.53 -15.81
C ARG A 60 -12.74 12.68 -14.88
N CYS A 61 -13.16 12.37 -13.64
CA CYS A 61 -13.61 13.41 -12.70
C CYS A 61 -12.49 14.35 -12.28
N ILE A 62 -11.25 13.85 -12.14
CA ILE A 62 -10.09 14.69 -11.81
C ILE A 62 -9.65 15.53 -13.03
N GLU A 63 -9.73 14.99 -14.24
CA GLU A 63 -9.47 15.72 -15.48
C GLU A 63 -10.44 16.89 -15.67
N HIS A 64 -11.74 16.65 -15.47
CA HIS A 64 -12.80 17.67 -15.62
C HIS A 64 -13.14 18.42 -14.32
N GLN A 65 -12.29 18.34 -13.28
CA GLN A 65 -12.62 18.78 -11.92
C GLN A 65 -13.13 20.23 -11.83
N VAL A 66 -12.57 21.16 -12.61
CA VAL A 66 -13.00 22.58 -12.56
C VAL A 66 -14.45 22.73 -12.99
N GLU A 67 -14.83 22.09 -14.10
CA GLU A 67 -16.19 22.11 -14.63
C GLU A 67 -17.16 21.45 -13.63
N LEU A 68 -16.79 20.26 -13.14
CA LEU A 68 -17.62 19.49 -12.20
C LEU A 68 -17.85 20.23 -10.88
N VAL A 69 -16.82 20.91 -10.35
CA VAL A 69 -16.95 21.76 -9.16
C VAL A 69 -17.93 22.91 -9.41
N ASN A 70 -17.85 23.58 -10.55
CA ASN A 70 -18.76 24.69 -10.87
C ASN A 70 -20.21 24.21 -11.04
N ARG A 71 -20.41 23.07 -11.72
CA ARG A 71 -21.74 22.44 -11.87
C ARG A 71 -22.31 22.01 -10.52
N PHE A 72 -21.48 21.39 -9.67
CA PHE A 72 -21.85 21.03 -8.31
C PHE A 72 -22.34 22.26 -7.52
N ILE A 73 -21.56 23.35 -7.52
CA ILE A 73 -21.90 24.60 -6.82
C ILE A 73 -23.26 25.12 -7.27
N ALA A 74 -23.45 25.32 -8.58
CA ALA A 74 -24.69 25.85 -9.14
C ALA A 74 -25.91 24.97 -8.76
N ASN A 75 -25.75 23.64 -8.85
CA ASN A 75 -26.84 22.70 -8.55
C ASN A 75 -27.12 22.54 -7.05
N ALA A 76 -26.14 22.79 -6.17
CA ALA A 76 -26.33 22.81 -4.72
C ALA A 76 -27.02 24.10 -4.27
N GLU A 77 -26.60 25.24 -4.81
CA GLU A 77 -27.19 26.56 -4.53
C GLU A 77 -28.63 26.66 -5.04
N ALA A 78 -28.94 26.08 -6.20
CA ALA A 78 -30.30 25.97 -6.71
C ALA A 78 -31.25 25.21 -5.77
N ARG A 79 -30.72 24.39 -4.84
CA ARG A 79 -31.49 23.66 -3.81
C ARG A 79 -31.47 24.34 -2.44
N GLY A 80 -31.00 25.59 -2.37
CA GLY A 80 -30.95 26.39 -1.14
C GLY A 80 -29.76 26.07 -0.22
N THR A 81 -28.75 25.36 -0.71
CA THR A 81 -27.50 25.12 0.04
C THR A 81 -26.50 26.23 -0.22
N ARG A 82 -25.89 26.79 0.83
CA ARG A 82 -24.81 27.77 0.72
C ARG A 82 -23.50 27.05 0.49
N VAL A 83 -22.79 27.34 -0.60
CA VAL A 83 -21.49 26.74 -0.88
C VAL A 83 -20.38 27.74 -0.63
N PHE A 84 -19.34 27.34 0.11
CA PHE A 84 -18.15 28.12 0.36
C PHE A 84 -16.92 27.38 -0.16
N CYS A 85 -16.16 27.99 -1.07
CA CYS A 85 -14.92 27.42 -1.58
C CYS A 85 -13.74 27.92 -0.74
N ALA A 86 -13.17 27.04 0.09
CA ALA A 86 -12.02 27.34 0.92
C ALA A 86 -10.72 26.99 0.19
N ARG A 87 -9.79 27.95 0.09
CA ARG A 87 -8.47 27.72 -0.53
C ARG A 87 -7.58 26.82 0.32
N ASN A 88 -7.72 26.89 1.63
CA ASN A 88 -6.93 26.13 2.60
C ASN A 88 -7.76 25.83 3.87
N GLY A 89 -7.17 25.08 4.79
CA GLY A 89 -7.83 24.72 6.05
C GLY A 89 -8.23 25.91 6.92
N GLN A 90 -7.41 26.97 6.96
CA GLN A 90 -7.69 28.16 7.77
C GLN A 90 -8.99 28.85 7.32
N GLU A 91 -9.20 29.04 6.01
CA GLU A 91 -10.43 29.66 5.51
C GLU A 91 -11.68 28.81 5.83
N ALA A 92 -11.56 27.49 5.81
CA ALA A 92 -12.64 26.60 6.20
C ALA A 92 -12.97 26.73 7.70
N ILE A 93 -11.94 26.80 8.56
CA ILE A 93 -12.08 27.01 10.00
C ILE A 93 -12.73 28.38 10.28
N ASP A 94 -12.23 29.44 9.66
CA ASP A 94 -12.73 30.81 9.84
C ASP A 94 -14.20 30.92 9.44
N TYR A 95 -14.61 30.24 8.37
CA TYR A 95 -16.00 30.18 7.95
C TYR A 95 -16.89 29.54 9.02
N VAL A 96 -16.48 28.41 9.60
CA VAL A 96 -17.24 27.72 10.65
C VAL A 96 -17.28 28.55 11.92
N LEU A 97 -16.17 29.17 12.33
CA LEU A 97 -16.12 30.06 13.50
C LEU A 97 -17.08 31.23 13.35
N LYS A 98 -17.10 31.86 12.17
CA LYS A 98 -18.03 32.95 11.86
C LYS A 98 -19.49 32.45 11.94
N LEU A 99 -19.80 31.32 11.32
CA LEU A 99 -21.14 30.74 11.35
C LEU A 99 -21.60 30.40 12.77
N ALA A 100 -20.71 29.85 13.59
CA ALA A 100 -20.96 29.54 15.00
C ALA A 100 -21.21 30.82 15.81
N SER A 101 -20.41 31.87 15.59
CA SER A 101 -20.60 33.18 16.22
C SER A 101 -21.93 33.82 15.83
N ASP A 102 -22.25 33.87 14.54
CA ASP A 102 -23.51 34.43 14.02
C ASP A 102 -24.74 33.74 14.62
N ARG A 103 -24.63 32.42 14.86
CA ARG A 103 -25.68 31.60 15.47
C ARG A 103 -25.65 31.57 17.00
N LYS A 104 -24.63 32.18 17.63
CA LYS A 104 -24.36 32.05 19.07
C LYS A 104 -24.32 30.58 19.52
N ALA A 105 -23.80 29.71 18.65
CA ALA A 105 -23.69 28.28 18.87
C ALA A 105 -22.77 27.99 20.06
N LYS A 106 -23.07 26.93 20.79
CA LYS A 106 -22.27 26.41 21.91
C LYS A 106 -21.87 24.96 21.68
N VAL A 107 -22.69 24.19 21.00
CA VAL A 107 -22.50 22.75 20.81
C VAL A 107 -22.48 22.40 19.33
N ILE A 108 -21.42 21.73 18.90
CA ILE A 108 -21.27 21.17 17.56
C ILE A 108 -21.23 19.65 17.70
N ALA A 109 -22.23 18.97 17.14
CA ALA A 109 -22.19 17.52 16.97
C ALA A 109 -21.53 17.21 15.63
N LYS A 110 -20.43 16.48 15.66
CA LYS A 110 -19.61 16.15 14.50
C LYS A 110 -19.72 14.67 14.16
N SER A 111 -19.98 14.34 12.91
CA SER A 111 -19.75 12.99 12.41
C SER A 111 -18.31 12.88 11.93
N LYS A 112 -17.78 11.65 11.94
CA LYS A 112 -16.47 11.34 11.37
C LYS A 112 -16.26 11.97 10.00
N SER A 113 -15.15 12.67 9.84
CA SER A 113 -14.71 13.19 8.53
C SER A 113 -13.20 13.36 8.48
N LEU A 114 -12.56 12.63 7.57
CA LEU A 114 -11.12 12.78 7.33
C LEU A 114 -10.76 14.19 6.83
N THR A 115 -11.65 14.87 6.13
CA THR A 115 -11.40 16.23 5.62
C THR A 115 -11.37 17.25 6.76
N THR A 116 -12.18 17.05 7.81
CA THR A 116 -12.11 17.91 9.00
C THR A 116 -10.91 17.58 9.88
N GLU A 117 -10.48 16.30 9.92
CA GLU A 117 -9.23 15.92 10.57
C GLU A 117 -8.00 16.48 9.83
N GLU A 118 -8.02 16.51 8.48
CA GLU A 118 -6.95 17.10 7.64
C GLU A 118 -6.63 18.56 8.00
N ILE A 119 -7.61 19.30 8.52
CA ILE A 119 -7.43 20.70 8.90
C ILE A 119 -7.46 20.88 10.42
N GLU A 120 -7.47 19.79 11.18
CA GLU A 120 -7.51 19.76 12.65
C GLU A 120 -8.59 20.69 13.23
N ILE A 121 -9.77 20.71 12.62
CA ILE A 121 -10.81 21.73 12.89
C ILE A 121 -11.26 21.77 14.35
N ASN A 122 -11.13 20.67 15.09
CA ASN A 122 -11.62 20.57 16.45
C ASN A 122 -10.88 21.55 17.38
N ASP A 123 -9.55 21.66 17.27
CA ASP A 123 -8.75 22.43 18.23
C ASP A 123 -9.09 23.94 18.17
N PRO A 124 -9.11 24.60 16.99
CA PRO A 124 -9.50 26.01 16.91
C PRO A 124 -10.93 26.30 17.35
N LEU A 125 -11.87 25.37 17.09
CA LEU A 125 -13.26 25.52 17.53
C LEU A 125 -13.38 25.41 19.06
N ILE A 126 -12.64 24.48 19.68
CA ILE A 126 -12.59 24.32 21.14
C ILE A 126 -11.94 25.54 21.80
N GLU A 127 -10.84 26.05 21.23
CA GLU A 127 -10.18 27.29 21.68
C GLU A 127 -11.11 28.51 21.63
N ALA A 128 -12.03 28.54 20.65
CA ALA A 128 -13.09 29.55 20.56
C ALA A 128 -14.26 29.35 21.55
N GLY A 129 -14.19 28.34 22.43
CA GLY A 129 -15.19 28.08 23.47
C GLY A 129 -16.36 27.20 23.04
N LEU A 130 -16.30 26.55 21.86
CA LEU A 130 -17.34 25.64 21.39
C LEU A 130 -17.10 24.23 21.95
N LYS A 131 -18.19 23.56 22.33
CA LYS A 131 -18.16 22.14 22.66
C LYS A 131 -18.33 21.31 21.37
N VAL A 132 -17.21 20.83 20.82
CA VAL A 132 -17.21 19.98 19.62
C VAL A 132 -17.14 18.51 20.04
N ILE A 133 -18.16 17.71 19.72
CA ILE A 133 -18.21 16.29 20.12
C ILE A 133 -18.33 15.39 18.89
N GLU A 134 -17.43 14.41 18.80
CA GLU A 134 -17.53 13.32 17.83
C GLU A 134 -18.68 12.37 18.17
N THR A 135 -19.35 11.92 17.13
CA THR A 135 -20.56 11.08 17.26
C THR A 135 -20.41 9.70 16.63
N ASP A 136 -19.35 9.49 15.85
CA ASP A 136 -18.89 8.15 15.44
C ASP A 136 -18.22 7.51 16.65
N LEU A 137 -18.59 6.28 17.00
CA LEU A 137 -18.07 5.63 18.20
C LEU A 137 -16.53 5.58 18.19
N GLY A 138 -15.94 5.26 17.04
CA GLY A 138 -14.51 5.12 16.92
C GLY A 138 -13.79 6.45 17.11
N GLU A 139 -14.26 7.52 16.45
CA GLU A 139 -13.68 8.86 16.63
C GLU A 139 -13.92 9.42 18.03
N LEU A 140 -15.09 9.17 18.62
CA LEU A 140 -15.39 9.58 19.99
C LEU A 140 -14.43 8.94 21.00
N ILE A 141 -14.15 7.63 20.86
CA ILE A 141 -13.18 6.95 21.73
C ILE A 141 -11.82 7.64 21.66
N ILE A 142 -11.38 8.00 20.45
CA ILE A 142 -10.08 8.62 20.20
C ILE A 142 -10.04 10.07 20.69
N GLN A 143 -11.14 10.81 20.52
CA GLN A 143 -11.32 12.16 21.06
C GLN A 143 -11.18 12.17 22.59
N LEU A 144 -11.86 11.25 23.29
CA LEU A 144 -11.85 11.17 24.76
C LEU A 144 -10.47 10.83 25.35
N VAL A 145 -9.58 10.24 24.57
CA VAL A 145 -8.21 9.92 25.00
C VAL A 145 -7.14 10.81 24.35
N HIS A 146 -7.56 11.84 23.59
CA HIS A 146 -6.67 12.77 22.90
C HIS A 146 -5.64 12.10 21.98
N GLU A 147 -6.05 11.04 21.27
CA GLU A 147 -5.24 10.37 20.28
C GLU A 147 -5.60 10.84 18.86
N LYS A 148 -4.77 10.51 17.87
CA LYS A 148 -5.13 10.64 16.44
C LYS A 148 -5.73 9.32 15.93
N PRO A 149 -6.51 9.33 14.83
CA PRO A 149 -7.07 8.11 14.25
C PRO A 149 -6.00 7.07 13.89
N TYR A 150 -6.19 5.83 14.32
CA TYR A 150 -5.25 4.75 14.06
C TYR A 150 -5.41 4.18 12.64
N HIS A 151 -6.63 4.18 12.09
CA HIS A 151 -6.96 3.72 10.75
C HIS A 151 -8.05 4.59 10.11
N LEU A 152 -8.00 4.80 8.79
CA LEU A 152 -8.96 5.64 8.06
C LEU A 152 -10.42 5.22 8.28
N VAL A 153 -10.70 3.92 8.23
CA VAL A 153 -12.05 3.35 8.44
C VAL A 153 -12.33 2.97 9.90
N PHE A 154 -11.33 2.49 10.66
CA PHE A 154 -11.49 1.91 12.00
C PHE A 154 -10.60 2.67 13.01
N PRO A 155 -10.95 3.90 13.38
CA PRO A 155 -10.02 4.85 14.03
C PRO A 155 -9.51 4.37 15.40
N SER A 156 -10.29 3.55 16.11
CA SER A 156 -9.95 2.98 17.42
C SER A 156 -9.61 1.48 17.40
N VAL A 157 -9.18 0.93 16.25
CA VAL A 157 -8.93 -0.53 16.09
C VAL A 157 -7.91 -1.12 17.08
N HIS A 158 -7.05 -0.29 17.67
CA HIS A 158 -6.08 -0.70 18.70
C HIS A 158 -6.68 -0.75 20.12
N LYS A 159 -7.89 -0.27 20.34
CA LYS A 159 -8.57 -0.29 21.64
C LYS A 159 -9.40 -1.56 21.80
N MET A 160 -9.23 -2.26 22.92
CA MET A 160 -10.02 -3.43 23.27
C MET A 160 -11.30 -3.03 24.00
N ALA A 161 -12.29 -3.94 24.09
CA ALA A 161 -13.55 -3.67 24.79
C ALA A 161 -13.34 -3.22 26.26
N ALA A 162 -12.38 -3.84 26.96
CA ALA A 162 -11.98 -3.46 28.31
C ALA A 162 -11.44 -2.01 28.40
N ASP A 163 -10.69 -1.56 27.39
CA ASP A 163 -10.19 -0.19 27.33
C ASP A 163 -11.34 0.79 27.12
N VAL A 164 -12.26 0.46 26.20
CA VAL A 164 -13.44 1.28 25.90
C VAL A 164 -14.34 1.41 27.12
N ALA A 165 -14.58 0.33 27.86
CA ALA A 165 -15.37 0.35 29.10
C ALA A 165 -14.76 1.30 30.13
N LYS A 166 -13.43 1.26 30.33
CA LYS A 166 -12.71 2.16 31.25
C LYS A 166 -12.80 3.63 30.82
N ILE A 167 -12.69 3.90 29.52
CA ILE A 167 -12.79 5.26 28.97
C ILE A 167 -14.19 5.84 29.27
N PHE A 168 -15.25 5.10 28.96
CA PHE A 168 -16.60 5.58 29.24
C PHE A 168 -16.93 5.62 30.74
N ALA A 169 -16.43 4.69 31.55
CA ALA A 169 -16.61 4.75 32.99
C ALA A 169 -16.00 6.02 33.61
N LYS A 170 -14.84 6.44 33.12
CA LYS A 170 -14.19 7.70 33.51
C LYS A 170 -15.00 8.92 33.05
N GLU A 171 -15.49 8.90 31.81
CA GLU A 171 -16.22 10.04 31.22
C GLU A 171 -17.61 10.24 31.83
N THR A 172 -18.33 9.15 32.10
CA THR A 172 -19.72 9.22 32.61
C THR A 172 -19.81 9.13 34.13
N GLY A 173 -18.72 8.75 34.82
CA GLY A 173 -18.69 8.54 36.26
C GLY A 173 -19.52 7.32 36.73
N THR A 174 -19.89 6.42 35.82
CA THR A 174 -20.67 5.20 36.11
C THR A 174 -19.85 3.96 35.83
N GLU A 175 -20.04 2.90 36.61
CA GLU A 175 -19.40 1.62 36.31
C GLU A 175 -19.92 1.05 34.97
N VAL A 176 -19.00 0.58 34.12
CA VAL A 176 -19.31 0.03 32.80
C VAL A 176 -18.68 -1.35 32.69
N SER A 177 -19.53 -2.37 32.51
CA SER A 177 -19.08 -3.74 32.22
C SER A 177 -18.33 -3.80 30.89
N GLU A 178 -17.36 -4.72 30.77
CA GLU A 178 -16.53 -4.89 29.57
C GLU A 178 -17.26 -5.56 28.39
N ASP A 179 -18.52 -5.95 28.55
CA ASP A 179 -19.34 -6.50 27.47
C ASP A 179 -19.87 -5.42 26.50
N ILE A 180 -19.88 -5.76 25.21
CA ILE A 180 -20.27 -4.83 24.13
C ILE A 180 -21.69 -4.24 24.35
N PRO A 181 -22.74 -5.03 24.68
CA PRO A 181 -24.07 -4.48 24.94
C PRO A 181 -24.11 -3.39 26.02
N SER A 182 -23.41 -3.59 27.15
CA SER A 182 -23.33 -2.62 28.25
C SER A 182 -22.63 -1.34 27.83
N ILE A 183 -21.48 -1.44 27.17
CA ILE A 183 -20.74 -0.28 26.63
C ILE A 183 -21.66 0.51 25.69
N MET A 184 -22.33 -0.17 24.76
CA MET A 184 -23.23 0.50 23.80
C MET A 184 -24.43 1.17 24.46
N LYS A 185 -24.94 0.64 25.59
CA LYS A 185 -26.01 1.28 26.36
C LYS A 185 -25.55 2.64 26.92
N VAL A 186 -24.34 2.69 27.48
CA VAL A 186 -23.75 3.91 28.05
C VAL A 186 -23.46 4.93 26.95
N VAL A 187 -22.82 4.50 25.86
CA VAL A 187 -22.54 5.36 24.69
C VAL A 187 -23.82 6.02 24.16
N ARG A 188 -24.89 5.24 23.99
CA ARG A 188 -26.18 5.79 23.51
C ARG A 188 -26.78 6.79 24.49
N ALA A 189 -26.67 6.55 25.79
CA ALA A 189 -27.14 7.48 26.81
C ALA A 189 -26.34 8.79 26.81
N TYR A 190 -25.02 8.70 26.59
CA TYR A 190 -24.11 9.84 26.47
C TYR A 190 -24.39 10.68 25.21
N LEU A 191 -24.52 10.05 24.04
CA LEU A 191 -24.66 10.75 22.75
C LEU A 191 -26.06 11.32 22.49
N ARG A 192 -27.12 10.71 23.02
CA ARG A 192 -28.51 11.15 22.77
C ARG A 192 -28.75 12.64 23.08
N PRO A 193 -28.41 13.18 24.27
CA PRO A 193 -28.61 14.60 24.53
C PRO A 193 -27.76 15.49 23.63
N ILE A 194 -26.60 15.03 23.14
CA ILE A 194 -25.77 15.80 22.21
C ILE A 194 -26.50 15.97 20.87
N PHE A 195 -27.02 14.89 20.29
CA PHE A 195 -27.77 14.99 19.02
C PHE A 195 -28.98 15.92 19.10
N LEU A 196 -29.70 15.90 20.22
CA LEU A 196 -30.94 16.67 20.40
C LEU A 196 -30.70 18.16 20.67
N ASN A 197 -29.54 18.52 21.21
CA ASN A 197 -29.23 19.89 21.64
C ASN A 197 -28.08 20.54 20.85
N ALA A 198 -27.60 19.92 19.78
CA ALA A 198 -26.54 20.50 18.95
C ALA A 198 -27.07 21.69 18.14
N ASP A 199 -26.35 22.81 18.22
CA ASP A 199 -26.67 24.03 17.46
C ASP A 199 -26.27 23.89 15.98
N ILE A 200 -25.17 23.16 15.73
CA ILE A 200 -24.65 22.86 14.40
C ILE A 200 -24.35 21.36 14.32
N GLY A 201 -24.90 20.72 13.30
CA GLY A 201 -24.44 19.40 12.86
C GLY A 201 -23.33 19.55 11.84
N MET A 202 -22.17 18.93 12.08
CA MET A 202 -21.05 18.95 11.14
C MET A 202 -20.76 17.56 10.61
N THR A 203 -20.66 17.42 9.29
CA THR A 203 -20.30 16.15 8.65
C THR A 203 -19.19 16.33 7.62
N GLY A 204 -18.66 15.22 7.13
CA GLY A 204 -18.02 15.17 5.83
C GLY A 204 -18.98 14.65 4.77
N ALA A 205 -18.42 14.33 3.61
CA ALA A 205 -19.08 13.53 2.58
C ALA A 205 -18.10 12.50 1.99
N ASN A 206 -18.64 11.37 1.55
CA ASN A 206 -17.93 10.37 0.75
C ASN A 206 -17.89 10.80 -0.72
N VAL A 207 -18.99 11.33 -1.23
CA VAL A 207 -19.17 11.75 -2.64
C VAL A 207 -19.95 13.06 -2.71
N GLY A 208 -19.59 13.95 -3.63
CA GLY A 208 -20.44 15.05 -4.11
C GLY A 208 -20.82 14.82 -5.58
N ILE A 209 -22.02 15.19 -5.99
CA ILE A 209 -22.53 14.85 -7.34
C ILE A 209 -22.70 16.13 -8.15
N ALA A 210 -22.01 16.28 -9.27
CA ALA A 210 -22.07 17.50 -10.07
C ALA A 210 -23.45 17.67 -10.74
N GLU A 211 -24.05 16.57 -11.23
CA GLU A 211 -25.36 16.53 -11.91
C GLU A 211 -26.51 17.17 -11.12
N ASN A 212 -26.56 16.92 -9.83
CA ASN A 212 -27.52 17.48 -8.88
C ASN A 212 -26.70 17.77 -7.65
N GLY A 213 -26.59 18.94 -7.02
CA GLY A 213 -25.59 19.20 -5.97
C GLY A 213 -25.78 18.45 -4.63
N CYS A 214 -26.13 17.16 -4.65
CA CYS A 214 -26.23 16.28 -3.51
C CYS A 214 -24.85 15.85 -3.01
N ILE A 215 -24.80 15.64 -1.69
CA ILE A 215 -23.72 14.93 -1.03
C ILE A 215 -24.20 13.54 -0.62
N VAL A 216 -23.27 12.59 -0.57
CA VAL A 216 -23.52 11.22 -0.12
C VAL A 216 -22.66 10.94 1.11
N ILE A 217 -23.30 10.44 2.16
CA ILE A 217 -22.67 10.07 3.43
C ILE A 217 -22.93 8.59 3.67
N GLU A 218 -21.85 7.83 3.85
CA GLU A 218 -21.90 6.38 4.11
C GLU A 218 -21.44 6.08 5.53
N THR A 219 -22.27 5.34 6.27
CA THR A 219 -22.02 5.03 7.68
C THR A 219 -22.52 3.63 8.02
N ASN A 220 -21.81 2.96 8.95
CA ASN A 220 -22.29 1.72 9.57
C ASN A 220 -23.06 2.00 10.87
N GLU A 221 -23.14 3.26 11.28
CA GLU A 221 -23.83 3.75 12.47
C GLU A 221 -24.88 4.79 12.06
N GLY A 222 -25.96 4.93 12.82
CA GLY A 222 -27.03 5.90 12.49
C GLY A 222 -26.66 7.37 12.77
N ASN A 223 -25.49 7.63 13.37
CA ASN A 223 -25.07 8.94 13.84
C ASN A 223 -24.98 9.99 12.72
N GLY A 224 -24.46 9.64 11.54
CA GLY A 224 -24.29 10.58 10.42
C GLY A 224 -25.62 11.24 10.03
N ARG A 225 -26.69 10.43 9.92
CA ARG A 225 -28.04 10.92 9.64
C ARG A 225 -28.57 11.80 10.77
N LEU A 226 -28.31 11.44 12.04
CA LEU A 226 -28.76 12.24 13.19
C LEU A 226 -28.09 13.62 13.20
N VAL A 227 -26.77 13.67 13.01
CA VAL A 227 -25.99 14.92 12.91
C VAL A 227 -26.50 15.78 11.77
N SER A 228 -26.70 15.20 10.59
CA SER A 228 -27.07 15.95 9.40
C SER A 228 -28.54 16.43 9.40
N SER A 229 -29.41 15.81 10.19
CA SER A 229 -30.87 15.96 10.02
C SER A 229 -31.63 16.49 11.23
N ILE A 230 -31.07 16.48 12.45
CA ILE A 230 -31.81 16.93 13.66
C ILE A 230 -31.69 18.43 13.88
N GLY A 231 -30.45 18.94 13.99
CA GLY A 231 -30.18 20.36 14.20
C GLY A 231 -30.69 21.21 13.03
N ASP A 232 -30.85 22.52 13.22
CA ASP A 232 -31.37 23.43 12.18
C ASP A 232 -30.29 23.98 11.24
N CYS A 233 -29.02 23.92 11.65
CA CYS A 233 -27.85 24.19 10.83
C CYS A 233 -27.07 22.90 10.56
N HIS A 234 -26.73 22.65 9.29
CA HIS A 234 -25.82 21.59 8.90
C HIS A 234 -24.66 22.15 8.07
N VAL A 235 -23.44 21.71 8.38
CA VAL A 235 -22.21 22.04 7.66
C VAL A 235 -21.55 20.75 7.19
N CYS A 236 -21.39 20.59 5.89
CA CYS A 236 -20.57 19.54 5.29
C CYS A 236 -19.21 20.11 4.89
N VAL A 237 -18.11 19.49 5.30
CA VAL A 237 -16.75 19.83 4.84
C VAL A 237 -16.22 18.69 3.98
N MET A 238 -15.95 18.96 2.69
CA MET A 238 -15.43 17.97 1.76
C MET A 238 -14.41 18.54 0.80
N GLY A 239 -13.44 17.72 0.40
CA GLY A 239 -12.47 18.12 -0.61
C GLY A 239 -13.05 18.06 -2.02
N ILE A 240 -12.56 18.93 -2.90
CA ILE A 240 -13.01 19.02 -4.30
C ILE A 240 -12.72 17.76 -5.14
N GLU A 241 -11.83 16.88 -4.69
CA GLU A 241 -11.50 15.60 -5.34
C GLU A 241 -12.59 14.54 -5.20
N LYS A 242 -13.55 14.76 -4.29
CA LYS A 242 -14.66 13.84 -4.02
C LYS A 242 -15.86 14.03 -4.95
N ILE A 243 -15.86 15.07 -5.77
CA ILE A 243 -16.95 15.34 -6.70
C ILE A 243 -16.85 14.39 -7.90
N VAL A 244 -17.97 13.76 -8.24
CA VAL A 244 -18.17 12.92 -9.43
C VAL A 244 -19.20 13.57 -10.35
N ASP A 245 -19.29 13.11 -11.60
CA ASP A 245 -20.14 13.73 -12.61
C ASP A 245 -21.62 13.38 -12.38
N THR A 246 -21.96 12.09 -12.37
CA THR A 246 -23.36 11.62 -12.38
C THR A 246 -23.77 10.82 -11.14
N ILE A 247 -25.08 10.58 -10.99
CA ILE A 247 -25.60 9.66 -9.96
C ILE A 247 -25.02 8.25 -10.11
N GLU A 248 -24.87 7.75 -11.33
CA GLU A 248 -24.32 6.42 -11.61
C GLU A 248 -22.86 6.31 -11.13
N ASP A 249 -22.05 7.35 -11.35
CA ASP A 249 -20.70 7.41 -10.79
C ASP A 249 -20.72 7.34 -9.26
N ALA A 250 -21.66 8.08 -8.63
CA ALA A 250 -21.81 8.07 -7.19
C ALA A 250 -22.25 6.70 -6.66
N MET A 251 -23.15 6.01 -7.36
CA MET A 251 -23.56 4.64 -7.02
C MET A 251 -22.37 3.67 -7.11
N LEU A 252 -21.50 3.82 -8.12
CA LEU A 252 -20.27 3.03 -8.21
C LEU A 252 -19.33 3.31 -7.03
N MET A 253 -19.19 4.57 -6.61
CA MET A 253 -18.38 4.90 -5.43
C MET A 253 -18.97 4.33 -4.14
N VAL A 254 -20.29 4.40 -3.96
CA VAL A 254 -21.02 3.80 -2.81
C VAL A 254 -20.83 2.28 -2.73
N LEU A 255 -20.64 1.62 -3.87
CA LEU A 255 -20.26 0.21 -3.91
C LEU A 255 -18.76 0.02 -3.60
N ALA A 256 -17.90 0.86 -4.19
CA ALA A 256 -16.46 0.73 -4.10
C ALA A 256 -15.88 1.01 -2.72
N HIS A 257 -16.44 1.95 -1.97
CA HIS A 257 -16.00 2.25 -0.60
C HIS A 257 -16.07 1.01 0.32
N PRO A 258 -17.25 0.42 0.61
CA PRO A 258 -17.39 -0.70 1.54
C PRO A 258 -16.79 -2.00 1.04
N VAL A 259 -16.93 -2.32 -0.25
CA VAL A 259 -16.32 -3.52 -0.85
C VAL A 259 -14.82 -3.48 -0.62
N SER A 260 -14.23 -2.30 -0.81
CA SER A 260 -12.79 -2.14 -0.68
C SER A 260 -12.28 -2.12 0.75
N ALA A 261 -13.07 -1.56 1.67
CA ALA A 261 -12.69 -1.32 3.05
C ALA A 261 -12.89 -2.56 3.93
N SER A 262 -14.11 -3.09 3.96
CA SER A 262 -14.59 -4.11 4.89
C SER A 262 -15.10 -5.38 4.19
N GLY A 263 -15.28 -5.32 2.86
CA GLY A 263 -15.91 -6.38 2.07
C GLY A 263 -17.43 -6.43 2.23
N GLN A 264 -18.06 -5.35 2.70
CA GLN A 264 -19.51 -5.20 2.67
C GLN A 264 -19.95 -4.78 1.25
N LEU A 265 -21.16 -5.16 0.82
CA LEU A 265 -21.70 -4.73 -0.48
C LEU A 265 -22.18 -3.26 -0.42
N PRO A 266 -23.19 -2.91 0.40
CA PRO A 266 -23.34 -1.54 0.88
C PRO A 266 -22.99 -1.42 2.38
N THR A 267 -22.71 -0.20 2.84
CA THR A 267 -22.75 0.12 4.27
C THR A 267 -24.18 0.04 4.81
N THR A 268 -24.34 0.01 6.14
CA THR A 268 -25.68 -0.06 6.76
C THR A 268 -26.57 1.13 6.42
N TYR A 269 -26.00 2.33 6.32
CA TYR A 269 -26.72 3.56 5.99
C TYR A 269 -26.00 4.33 4.88
N VAL A 270 -26.70 4.56 3.78
CA VAL A 270 -26.28 5.46 2.70
C VAL A 270 -27.26 6.63 2.64
N THR A 271 -26.82 7.81 3.04
CA THR A 271 -27.64 9.03 3.08
C THR A 271 -27.29 9.91 1.90
N TRP A 272 -28.27 10.14 1.02
CA TRP A 272 -28.18 11.08 -0.09
C TRP A 272 -28.88 12.37 0.30
N MET A 273 -28.18 13.49 0.26
CA MET A 273 -28.68 14.77 0.75
C MET A 273 -28.51 15.86 -0.31
N GLY A 274 -29.62 16.27 -0.92
CA GLY A 274 -29.68 17.37 -1.88
C GLY A 274 -30.04 18.73 -1.28
N GLY A 275 -30.30 18.78 0.02
CA GLY A 275 -30.78 19.98 0.70
C GLY A 275 -31.49 19.59 1.99
N ARG A 276 -32.17 20.57 2.60
CA ARG A 276 -32.75 20.40 3.94
C ARG A 276 -34.26 20.22 3.82
N SER A 277 -34.75 19.05 4.21
CA SER A 277 -36.20 18.80 4.25
C SER A 277 -36.87 19.63 5.35
N PRO A 278 -38.10 20.12 5.12
CA PRO A 278 -38.97 20.63 6.18
C PRO A 278 -39.19 19.55 7.25
N LEU A 279 -39.30 19.96 8.51
CA LEU A 279 -39.67 19.04 9.59
C LEU A 279 -41.19 18.93 9.70
N GLY A 280 -41.69 17.83 10.27
CA GLY A 280 -43.13 17.55 10.39
C GLY A 280 -43.93 18.57 11.21
N GLU A 281 -43.28 19.52 11.88
CA GLU A 281 -43.89 20.63 12.61
C GLU A 281 -44.29 21.82 11.70
N GLY A 282 -44.12 21.70 10.38
CA GLY A 282 -44.45 22.76 9.41
C GLY A 282 -43.51 23.97 9.50
N GLU A 283 -44.00 25.16 9.14
CA GLU A 283 -43.25 26.43 9.14
C GLU A 283 -42.92 26.97 10.56
N SER A 284 -43.28 26.24 11.62
CA SER A 284 -43.11 26.69 13.01
C SER A 284 -41.65 26.64 13.50
N ARG A 285 -40.82 25.74 12.94
CA ARG A 285 -39.36 25.84 13.01
C ARG A 285 -38.90 26.75 11.87
N GLY A 286 -38.13 27.78 12.19
CA GLY A 286 -37.58 28.72 11.21
C GLY A 286 -36.77 28.05 10.09
N PRO A 287 -36.29 28.84 9.10
CA PRO A 287 -35.59 28.31 7.94
C PRO A 287 -34.36 27.48 8.35
N ARG A 288 -34.28 26.28 7.80
CA ARG A 288 -33.17 25.35 8.05
C ARG A 288 -32.03 25.64 7.08
N GLU A 289 -30.82 25.76 7.61
CA GLU A 289 -29.63 26.10 6.83
C GLU A 289 -28.83 24.85 6.44
N SER A 290 -28.28 24.88 5.23
CA SER A 290 -27.37 23.89 4.67
C SER A 290 -26.14 24.62 4.17
N HIS A 291 -24.96 24.18 4.60
CA HIS A 291 -23.68 24.73 4.18
C HIS A 291 -22.78 23.61 3.67
N ILE A 292 -22.11 23.84 2.53
CA ILE A 292 -21.07 22.95 2.01
C ILE A 292 -19.79 23.75 1.85
N ILE A 293 -18.75 23.32 2.55
CA ILE A 293 -17.39 23.83 2.40
C ILE A 293 -16.64 22.91 1.44
N LEU A 294 -16.32 23.44 0.27
CA LEU A 294 -15.46 22.79 -0.72
C LEU A 294 -14.01 23.17 -0.45
N LEU A 295 -13.22 22.21 0.01
CA LEU A 295 -11.83 22.41 0.39
C LEU A 295 -10.87 22.10 -0.77
N ASP A 296 -10.05 23.07 -1.15
CA ASP A 296 -8.92 22.86 -2.07
C ASP A 296 -7.70 22.32 -1.32
N ASN A 297 -7.10 23.12 -0.43
CA ASN A 297 -5.97 22.73 0.43
C ASN A 297 -4.86 21.95 -0.33
N GLY A 298 -4.49 22.46 -1.52
CA GLY A 298 -3.45 21.87 -2.38
C GLY A 298 -3.93 20.83 -3.41
N ARG A 299 -5.23 20.56 -3.52
CA ARG A 299 -5.78 19.59 -4.49
C ARG A 299 -5.63 20.07 -5.93
N ARG A 300 -5.87 21.35 -6.23
CA ARG A 300 -5.66 21.94 -7.57
C ARG A 300 -4.19 21.86 -8.00
N SER A 301 -3.26 22.24 -7.13
CA SER A 301 -1.83 22.11 -7.43
C SER A 301 -1.40 20.66 -7.60
N THR A 302 -1.98 19.74 -6.83
CA THR A 302 -1.73 18.30 -6.95
C THR A 302 -2.20 17.74 -8.28
N ARG A 303 -3.36 18.18 -8.78
CA ARG A 303 -3.90 17.75 -10.08
C ARG A 303 -2.93 18.09 -11.21
N ASP A 304 -2.28 19.25 -11.12
CA ASP A 304 -1.35 19.74 -12.13
C ASP A 304 0.05 19.09 -11.99
N ASP A 305 0.33 18.42 -10.86
CA ASP A 305 1.55 17.63 -10.64
C ASP A 305 1.40 16.21 -11.20
N VAL A 306 1.98 15.97 -12.38
CA VAL A 306 1.90 14.69 -13.09
C VAL A 306 2.33 13.49 -12.24
N ALA A 307 3.28 13.67 -11.32
CA ALA A 307 3.78 12.58 -10.49
C ALA A 307 2.89 12.30 -9.27
N MET A 308 1.98 13.21 -8.92
CA MET A 308 1.20 13.15 -7.68
C MET A 308 -0.32 13.17 -7.91
N ARG A 309 -0.80 13.59 -9.08
CA ARG A 309 -2.22 13.78 -9.41
C ARG A 309 -3.09 12.56 -9.13
N GLU A 310 -2.56 11.36 -9.31
CA GLU A 310 -3.31 10.10 -9.13
C GLU A 310 -3.73 9.88 -7.67
N SER A 311 -3.05 10.51 -6.71
CA SER A 311 -3.47 10.48 -5.30
C SER A 311 -4.88 11.08 -5.07
N LEU A 312 -5.35 11.98 -5.93
CA LEU A 312 -6.69 12.57 -5.90
C LEU A 312 -7.79 11.54 -6.26
N ASN A 313 -7.43 10.42 -6.89
CA ASN A 313 -8.36 9.33 -7.15
C ASN A 313 -8.69 8.52 -5.90
N CYS A 314 -8.01 8.77 -4.78
CA CYS A 314 -8.19 7.97 -3.59
C CYS A 314 -9.56 8.17 -2.95
N ILE A 315 -10.31 7.07 -2.89
CA ILE A 315 -11.65 7.00 -2.31
C ILE A 315 -11.66 6.76 -0.78
N ARG A 316 -10.50 6.89 -0.10
CA ARG A 316 -10.34 6.73 1.36
C ARG A 316 -10.82 5.39 1.96
N CYS A 317 -10.86 4.32 1.18
CA CYS A 317 -11.33 3.01 1.64
C CYS A 317 -10.36 2.27 2.58
N GLY A 318 -9.10 2.69 2.70
CA GLY A 318 -8.11 2.03 3.56
C GLY A 318 -7.61 0.67 3.08
N ALA A 319 -7.99 0.20 1.88
CA ALA A 319 -7.54 -1.09 1.35
C ALA A 319 -6.00 -1.23 1.31
N CYS A 320 -5.29 -0.15 1.00
CA CYS A 320 -3.82 -0.13 1.03
C CYS A 320 -3.24 -0.42 2.41
N MET A 321 -3.95 -0.06 3.48
CA MET A 321 -3.56 -0.31 4.88
C MET A 321 -3.82 -1.78 5.23
N ASN A 322 -4.95 -2.33 4.77
CA ASN A 322 -5.28 -3.74 4.94
C ASN A 322 -4.20 -4.66 4.36
N VAL A 323 -3.51 -4.29 3.27
CA VAL A 323 -2.44 -5.14 2.67
C VAL A 323 -1.02 -4.73 3.06
N CYS A 324 -0.85 -3.59 3.73
CA CYS A 324 0.47 -3.06 4.00
C CYS A 324 1.14 -3.84 5.14
N PRO A 325 2.29 -4.50 4.87
CA PRO A 325 2.95 -5.36 5.85
C PRO A 325 3.47 -4.57 7.06
N THR A 326 4.14 -3.44 6.84
CA THR A 326 4.72 -2.64 7.93
C THR A 326 3.63 -1.94 8.73
N TYR A 327 2.60 -1.39 8.09
CA TYR A 327 1.44 -0.83 8.77
C TYR A 327 0.77 -1.87 9.67
N GLY A 328 0.60 -3.12 9.20
CA GLY A 328 0.04 -4.21 10.00
C GLY A 328 0.82 -4.53 11.27
N VAL A 329 2.10 -4.15 11.35
CA VAL A 329 2.94 -4.34 12.54
C VAL A 329 2.97 -3.10 13.43
N VAL A 330 3.27 -1.92 12.87
CA VAL A 330 3.53 -0.70 13.66
C VAL A 330 2.31 0.21 13.83
N GLY A 331 1.26 0.01 13.04
CA GLY A 331 0.01 0.78 13.09
C GLY A 331 0.10 2.25 12.64
N GLY A 332 -1.03 2.95 12.70
CA GLY A 332 -1.17 4.31 12.16
C GLY A 332 -0.47 5.39 12.96
N HIS A 333 -0.32 5.19 14.27
CA HIS A 333 0.43 6.11 15.14
C HIS A 333 1.93 6.09 14.90
N VAL A 334 2.47 5.15 14.12
CA VAL A 334 3.87 5.12 13.69
C VAL A 334 3.97 5.34 12.18
N PHE A 335 3.15 4.63 11.40
CA PHE A 335 3.05 4.76 9.96
C PHE A 335 1.94 5.75 9.59
N GLY A 336 2.17 7.03 9.86
CA GLY A 336 1.22 8.09 9.51
C GLY A 336 1.53 9.44 10.12
N HIS A 337 0.85 10.44 9.56
CA HIS A 337 0.59 11.73 10.19
C HIS A 337 -0.92 11.78 10.54
N ILE A 338 -1.71 12.67 9.94
CA ILE A 338 -3.18 12.62 10.00
C ILE A 338 -3.71 11.46 9.15
N TYR A 339 -3.13 11.28 7.95
CA TYR A 339 -3.43 10.15 7.09
C TYR A 339 -2.44 9.01 7.34
N PRO A 340 -2.88 7.87 7.88
CA PRO A 340 -2.02 6.70 8.09
C PRO A 340 -1.84 5.84 6.84
N GLY A 341 -0.82 4.99 6.89
CA GLY A 341 -0.52 3.94 5.92
C GLY A 341 0.06 4.44 4.59
N PRO A 342 0.07 3.60 3.54
CA PRO A 342 0.75 3.90 2.29
C PRO A 342 0.26 5.17 1.59
N ILE A 343 -1.06 5.35 1.48
CA ILE A 343 -1.65 6.57 0.88
C ILE A 343 -1.32 7.82 1.68
N GLY A 344 -1.09 7.68 2.98
CA GLY A 344 -0.72 8.77 3.87
C GLY A 344 0.55 9.49 3.44
N ILE A 345 1.52 8.80 2.84
CA ILE A 345 2.79 9.40 2.38
C ILE A 345 2.54 10.46 1.29
N PRO A 346 2.00 10.11 0.09
CA PRO A 346 1.76 11.10 -0.95
C PRO A 346 0.72 12.14 -0.54
N TRP A 347 -0.32 11.76 0.21
CA TRP A 347 -1.34 12.70 0.65
C TRP A 347 -0.79 13.76 1.62
N THR A 348 -0.05 13.33 2.65
CA THR A 348 0.58 14.25 3.62
C THR A 348 1.56 15.19 2.94
N ALA A 349 2.31 14.73 1.94
CA ALA A 349 3.27 15.56 1.21
C ALA A 349 2.60 16.77 0.55
N GLN A 350 1.33 16.63 0.14
CA GLN A 350 0.57 17.68 -0.54
C GLN A 350 -0.15 18.60 0.43
N VAL A 351 -0.80 18.05 1.45
CA VAL A 351 -1.70 18.82 2.32
C VAL A 351 -1.06 19.29 3.63
N HIS A 352 0.04 18.65 4.06
CA HIS A 352 0.80 19.00 5.27
C HIS A 352 2.30 19.19 5.03
N GLY A 353 2.74 19.15 3.77
CA GLY A 353 4.12 19.37 3.37
C GLY A 353 5.03 18.15 3.43
N LEU A 354 6.15 18.29 2.71
CA LEU A 354 7.10 17.22 2.45
C LEU A 354 7.81 16.70 3.71
N GLU A 355 8.12 17.58 4.67
CA GLU A 355 8.77 17.21 5.94
C GLU A 355 7.97 16.17 6.73
N ASN A 356 6.66 16.40 6.87
CA ASN A 356 5.76 15.51 7.60
C ASN A 356 5.64 14.15 6.91
N ALA A 357 5.59 14.13 5.58
CA ALA A 357 5.58 12.88 4.81
C ALA A 357 6.91 12.12 4.87
N GLY A 358 8.03 12.84 4.74
CA GLY A 358 9.39 12.30 4.80
C GLY A 358 9.70 11.63 6.15
N ALA A 359 9.14 12.15 7.24
CA ALA A 359 9.32 11.64 8.60
C ALA A 359 8.91 10.16 8.79
N PHE A 360 8.03 9.61 7.92
CA PHE A 360 7.61 8.21 7.98
C PHE A 360 7.71 7.46 6.64
N ALA A 361 8.10 8.12 5.55
CA ALA A 361 8.21 7.50 4.21
C ALA A 361 9.15 6.29 4.16
N SER A 362 10.20 6.26 5.00
CA SER A 362 11.15 5.13 5.08
C SER A 362 10.53 3.83 5.63
N LEU A 363 9.29 3.85 6.18
CA LEU A 363 8.53 2.64 6.54
C LEU A 363 7.97 1.90 5.33
N CYS A 364 7.86 2.55 4.17
CA CYS A 364 7.47 1.89 2.94
C CYS A 364 8.63 1.04 2.42
N ILE A 365 8.42 -0.27 2.38
CA ILE A 365 9.38 -1.27 1.88
C ILE A 365 9.27 -1.50 0.36
N SER A 366 8.47 -0.69 -0.34
CA SER A 366 8.24 -0.76 -1.79
C SER A 366 7.91 -2.17 -2.30
N CYS A 367 6.89 -2.80 -1.71
CA CYS A 367 6.43 -4.15 -2.12
C CYS A 367 5.32 -4.15 -3.18
N GLY A 368 4.80 -2.99 -3.59
CA GLY A 368 3.80 -2.90 -4.66
C GLY A 368 2.35 -3.22 -4.27
N LEU A 369 2.10 -3.99 -3.21
CA LEU A 369 0.77 -4.56 -2.91
C LEU A 369 -0.36 -3.52 -2.74
N CYS A 370 -0.02 -2.29 -2.35
CA CYS A 370 -1.01 -1.22 -2.26
C CYS A 370 -1.61 -0.85 -3.62
N LYS A 371 -0.86 -0.94 -4.73
CA LYS A 371 -1.36 -0.77 -6.11
C LYS A 371 -2.31 -1.90 -6.48
N GLU A 372 -1.91 -3.14 -6.18
CA GLU A 372 -2.68 -4.36 -6.49
C GLU A 372 -4.05 -4.41 -5.81
N ILE A 373 -4.14 -3.95 -4.56
CA ILE A 373 -5.42 -3.92 -3.84
C ILE A 373 -6.24 -2.65 -4.12
N CYS A 374 -5.66 -1.63 -4.77
CA CYS A 374 -6.34 -0.34 -4.94
C CYS A 374 -7.53 -0.48 -5.90
N PRO A 375 -8.76 -0.07 -5.50
CA PRO A 375 -9.90 -0.09 -6.38
C PRO A 375 -9.79 0.92 -7.53
N ALA A 376 -8.98 1.98 -7.39
CA ALA A 376 -8.73 2.97 -8.43
C ALA A 376 -7.35 2.81 -9.10
N GLU A 377 -6.69 1.67 -8.85
CA GLU A 377 -5.36 1.28 -9.39
C GLU A 377 -4.24 2.32 -9.23
N ILE A 378 -4.34 3.14 -8.20
CA ILE A 378 -3.37 4.19 -7.90
C ILE A 378 -1.96 3.58 -7.75
N ASP A 379 -0.98 4.11 -8.50
CA ASP A 379 0.43 3.72 -8.41
C ASP A 379 1.11 4.38 -7.19
N MET A 380 0.59 4.05 -6.00
CA MET A 380 1.13 4.45 -4.71
C MET A 380 2.62 4.15 -4.57
N PRO A 381 3.17 2.98 -4.99
CA PRO A 381 4.60 2.71 -4.90
C PRO A 381 5.45 3.77 -5.61
N MET A 382 5.07 4.18 -6.83
CA MET A 382 5.80 5.21 -7.58
C MET A 382 5.61 6.61 -6.99
N MET A 383 4.41 6.98 -6.54
CA MET A 383 4.22 8.25 -5.84
C MET A 383 5.02 8.32 -4.53
N ILE A 384 5.10 7.22 -3.77
CA ILE A 384 5.94 7.16 -2.57
C ILE A 384 7.42 7.29 -2.92
N ALA A 385 7.87 6.66 -4.01
CA ALA A 385 9.23 6.81 -4.50
C ALA A 385 9.52 8.27 -4.90
N GLU A 386 8.56 8.98 -5.48
CA GLU A 386 8.66 10.40 -5.79
C GLU A 386 8.73 11.26 -4.52
N VAL A 387 7.92 10.99 -3.49
CA VAL A 387 8.04 11.67 -2.19
C VAL A 387 9.42 11.45 -1.57
N LYS A 388 9.93 10.22 -1.60
CA LYS A 388 11.30 9.90 -1.16
C LYS A 388 12.35 10.65 -1.98
N ARG A 389 12.16 10.79 -3.30
CA ARG A 389 13.05 11.58 -4.18
C ARG A 389 13.08 13.04 -3.76
N ARG A 390 11.91 13.68 -3.64
CA ARG A 390 11.78 15.09 -3.24
C ARG A 390 12.44 15.32 -1.88
N PHE A 391 12.17 14.45 -0.90
CA PHE A 391 12.78 14.54 0.42
C PHE A 391 14.31 14.36 0.36
N ALA A 392 14.81 13.43 -0.45
CA ALA A 392 16.25 13.19 -0.61
C ALA A 392 16.98 14.33 -1.34
N VAL A 393 16.30 15.10 -2.20
CA VAL A 393 16.88 16.31 -2.82
C VAL A 393 17.19 17.36 -1.75
N GLU A 394 16.33 17.52 -0.75
CA GLU A 394 16.50 18.50 0.33
C GLU A 394 17.45 18.01 1.43
N HIS A 395 17.40 16.71 1.78
CA HIS A 395 18.08 16.17 2.96
C HIS A 395 19.24 15.21 2.68
N GLY A 396 19.41 14.81 1.42
CA GLY A 396 20.25 13.69 1.01
C GLY A 396 19.66 12.33 1.40
N PHE A 397 20.14 11.27 0.77
CA PHE A 397 19.81 9.89 1.16
C PHE A 397 20.47 9.52 2.49
N ALA A 398 19.83 8.71 3.33
CA ALA A 398 20.49 8.19 4.53
C ALA A 398 21.66 7.25 4.15
N LYS A 399 22.67 7.12 5.03
CA LYS A 399 23.88 6.34 4.73
C LYS A 399 23.59 4.87 4.42
N ALA A 400 22.69 4.25 5.20
CA ALA A 400 22.26 2.88 4.97
C ALA A 400 21.55 2.75 3.63
N GLU A 401 20.67 3.69 3.27
CA GLU A 401 19.92 3.68 2.00
C GLU A 401 20.86 3.79 0.79
N ARG A 402 21.90 4.65 0.85
CA ARG A 402 22.95 4.69 -0.18
C ARG A 402 23.64 3.35 -0.38
N THR A 403 23.94 2.65 0.72
CA THR A 403 24.54 1.31 0.67
C THR A 403 23.57 0.32 0.01
N MET A 404 22.30 0.33 0.41
CA MET A 404 21.28 -0.56 -0.12
C MET A 404 20.98 -0.34 -1.59
N MET A 405 21.06 0.91 -2.09
CA MET A 405 20.97 1.23 -3.51
C MET A 405 22.19 0.75 -4.31
N GLY A 406 23.37 0.73 -3.69
CA GLY A 406 24.63 0.30 -4.32
C GLY A 406 24.83 -1.22 -4.35
N ALA A 407 23.82 -2.02 -4.03
CA ALA A 407 23.92 -3.48 -3.86
C ALA A 407 24.60 -4.17 -5.06
N ASP A 408 24.30 -3.76 -6.29
CA ASP A 408 24.85 -4.37 -7.50
C ASP A 408 26.36 -4.13 -7.62
N GLY A 409 26.82 -2.92 -7.30
CA GLY A 409 28.24 -2.58 -7.30
C GLY A 409 28.99 -3.35 -6.22
N PHE A 410 28.39 -3.49 -5.04
CA PHE A 410 28.93 -4.33 -3.96
C PHE A 410 28.96 -5.82 -4.35
N ALA A 411 27.94 -6.32 -5.04
CA ALA A 411 27.90 -7.70 -5.51
C ALA A 411 28.96 -7.97 -6.59
N ALA A 412 29.17 -7.03 -7.53
CA ALA A 412 30.22 -7.12 -8.52
C ALA A 412 31.62 -7.16 -7.90
N LEU A 413 31.90 -6.26 -6.95
CA LEU A 413 33.16 -6.25 -6.20
C LEU A 413 33.32 -7.51 -5.34
N GLY A 414 32.23 -7.93 -4.67
CA GLY A 414 32.18 -9.14 -3.85
C GLY A 414 32.52 -10.40 -4.65
N SER A 415 31.93 -10.56 -5.84
CA SER A 415 32.26 -11.66 -6.76
C SER A 415 33.70 -11.60 -7.25
N ALA A 416 34.20 -10.42 -7.63
CA ALA A 416 35.58 -10.26 -8.07
C ALA A 416 36.60 -10.66 -6.98
N MET A 417 36.25 -10.46 -5.71
CA MET A 417 37.08 -10.80 -4.55
C MET A 417 36.49 -11.97 -3.72
N ALA A 418 35.77 -12.90 -4.35
CA ALA A 418 34.93 -13.89 -3.66
C ALA A 418 35.58 -14.61 -2.48
N PRO A 419 36.83 -15.13 -2.54
CA PRO A 419 37.45 -15.78 -1.39
C PRO A 419 37.58 -14.86 -0.16
N ILE A 420 37.96 -13.60 -0.38
CA ILE A 420 38.12 -12.61 0.68
C ILE A 420 36.75 -12.13 1.15
N ALA A 421 35.86 -11.79 0.22
CA ALA A 421 34.50 -11.36 0.52
C ALA A 421 33.75 -12.41 1.35
N ASN A 422 33.83 -13.69 0.98
CA ASN A 422 33.20 -14.80 1.70
C ASN A 422 33.77 -14.98 3.11
N ARG A 423 35.09 -14.84 3.29
CA ARG A 423 35.71 -14.85 4.62
C ARG A 423 35.27 -13.65 5.47
N MET A 424 35.08 -12.48 4.86
CA MET A 424 34.60 -11.28 5.57
C MET A 424 33.14 -11.44 6.00
N ILE A 425 32.22 -11.88 5.13
CA ILE A 425 30.80 -12.02 5.50
C ILE A 425 30.55 -13.10 6.57
N GLN A 426 31.47 -14.06 6.72
CA GLN A 426 31.45 -15.08 7.78
C GLN A 426 32.08 -14.60 9.11
N SER A 427 32.85 -13.50 9.09
CA SER A 427 33.56 -13.00 10.27
C SER A 427 32.67 -12.09 11.14
N LYS A 428 32.44 -12.48 12.40
CA LYS A 428 31.68 -11.68 13.38
C LYS A 428 32.22 -10.24 13.51
N THR A 429 33.53 -10.07 13.50
CA THR A 429 34.16 -8.74 13.61
C THR A 429 33.90 -7.90 12.37
N ALA A 430 34.03 -8.48 11.17
CA ALA A 430 33.71 -7.78 9.93
C ALA A 430 32.22 -7.42 9.86
N ARG A 431 31.32 -8.28 10.35
CA ARG A 431 29.88 -7.98 10.44
C ARG A 431 29.56 -6.82 11.38
N LYS A 432 30.22 -6.71 12.53
CA LYS A 432 30.13 -5.54 13.41
C LYS A 432 30.58 -4.25 12.72
N VAL A 433 31.67 -4.33 11.95
CA VAL A 433 32.17 -3.21 11.16
C VAL A 433 31.16 -2.83 10.08
N MET A 434 30.64 -3.78 9.29
CA MET A 434 29.61 -3.54 8.27
C MET A 434 28.35 -2.90 8.87
N ARG A 435 27.93 -3.32 10.07
CA ARG A 435 26.81 -2.70 10.79
C ARG A 435 27.07 -1.22 11.07
N ALA A 436 28.25 -0.90 11.61
CA ALA A 436 28.61 0.48 11.96
C ALA A 436 28.89 1.37 10.72
N THR A 437 29.46 0.81 9.65
CA THR A 437 29.90 1.60 8.49
C THR A 437 28.91 1.59 7.34
N LEU A 438 28.32 0.45 7.01
CA LEU A 438 27.42 0.24 5.87
C LEU A 438 25.94 0.19 6.29
N GLY A 439 25.66 0.05 7.59
CA GLY A 439 24.29 -0.08 8.09
C GLY A 439 23.65 -1.43 7.76
N ILE A 440 24.45 -2.47 7.47
CA ILE A 440 23.96 -3.83 7.23
C ILE A 440 23.89 -4.57 8.58
N ASP A 441 22.73 -5.12 8.95
CA ASP A 441 22.58 -5.82 10.22
C ASP A 441 23.51 -7.04 10.30
N GLU A 442 24.17 -7.22 11.45
CA GLU A 442 25.09 -8.33 11.66
C GLU A 442 24.38 -9.68 11.80
N ARG A 443 23.07 -9.67 12.14
CA ARG A 443 22.23 -10.86 12.29
C ARG A 443 21.76 -11.44 10.96
N ARG A 444 21.91 -10.70 9.85
CA ARG A 444 21.53 -11.19 8.51
C ARG A 444 22.56 -12.13 7.92
N ALA A 445 22.10 -13.29 7.47
CA ALA A 445 22.82 -14.14 6.55
C ALA A 445 22.98 -13.40 5.22
N LEU A 446 24.23 -13.12 4.86
CA LEU A 446 24.55 -12.60 3.53
C LEU A 446 24.90 -13.78 2.63
N PRO A 447 24.34 -13.85 1.41
CA PRO A 447 24.65 -14.93 0.50
C PRO A 447 26.13 -14.87 0.09
N PRO A 448 26.79 -16.04 -0.06
CA PRO A 448 28.17 -16.08 -0.54
C PRO A 448 28.24 -15.59 -1.99
N PHE A 449 29.40 -15.05 -2.37
CA PHE A 449 29.72 -14.65 -3.73
C PHE A 449 30.51 -15.73 -4.45
N THR A 450 30.38 -15.78 -5.78
CA THR A 450 31.18 -16.65 -6.65
C THR A 450 32.13 -15.84 -7.54
N HIS A 451 33.31 -16.39 -7.82
CA HIS A 451 34.27 -15.75 -8.74
C HIS A 451 33.86 -15.91 -10.22
N GLN A 452 33.28 -17.07 -10.55
CA GLN A 452 32.62 -17.33 -11.82
C GLN A 452 31.18 -16.83 -11.73
N THR A 453 30.90 -15.70 -12.37
CA THR A 453 29.54 -15.15 -12.48
C THR A 453 28.75 -15.87 -13.57
N PHE A 454 27.41 -15.79 -13.53
CA PHE A 454 26.58 -16.34 -14.61
C PHE A 454 26.97 -15.75 -15.97
N LYS A 455 27.13 -14.41 -16.08
CA LYS A 455 27.53 -13.77 -17.34
C LYS A 455 28.84 -14.34 -17.89
N LYS A 456 29.86 -14.54 -17.04
CA LYS A 456 31.14 -15.17 -17.45
C LYS A 456 30.94 -16.60 -17.94
N TRP A 457 30.15 -17.39 -17.22
CA TRP A 457 29.82 -18.76 -17.63
C TRP A 457 29.07 -18.78 -18.97
N PHE A 458 28.05 -17.93 -19.14
CA PHE A 458 27.20 -17.90 -20.33
C PHE A 458 28.00 -17.64 -21.60
N HIS A 459 28.98 -16.74 -21.56
CA HIS A 459 29.86 -16.45 -22.69
C HIS A 459 30.90 -17.54 -22.96
N ALA A 460 31.28 -18.33 -21.95
CA ALA A 460 32.24 -19.42 -22.08
C ALA A 460 31.60 -20.77 -22.47
N ARG A 461 30.28 -20.90 -22.31
CA ARG A 461 29.58 -22.17 -22.57
C ARG A 461 29.63 -22.55 -24.05
N LYS A 462 29.63 -23.87 -24.32
CA LYS A 462 29.43 -24.38 -25.67
C LYS A 462 27.95 -24.24 -26.03
N ARG A 463 27.64 -23.52 -27.11
CA ARG A 463 26.28 -23.45 -27.64
C ARG A 463 25.93 -24.75 -28.34
N VAL A 464 24.78 -25.31 -28.03
CA VAL A 464 24.22 -26.40 -28.82
C VAL A 464 23.46 -25.76 -29.99
N SER A 465 23.96 -25.93 -31.21
CA SER A 465 23.26 -25.47 -32.41
C SER A 465 22.11 -26.42 -32.68
N GLN A 466 20.89 -26.00 -32.36
CA GLN A 466 19.65 -26.69 -32.73
C GLN A 466 18.76 -25.74 -33.52
N GLU A 467 17.99 -26.30 -34.46
CA GLU A 467 16.93 -25.57 -35.14
C GLU A 467 15.87 -25.23 -34.08
N SER A 468 15.87 -23.96 -33.67
CA SER A 468 15.08 -23.52 -32.52
C SER A 468 13.66 -23.19 -32.92
N LYS A 469 12.70 -23.64 -32.11
CA LYS A 469 11.28 -23.28 -32.26
C LYS A 469 10.94 -21.98 -31.53
N ARG A 470 11.77 -21.52 -30.58
CA ARG A 470 11.50 -20.38 -29.69
C ARG A 470 12.77 -19.62 -29.35
N ARG A 471 12.73 -18.28 -29.35
CA ARG A 471 13.90 -17.44 -29.11
C ARG A 471 13.72 -16.69 -27.78
N VAL A 472 14.69 -16.80 -26.88
CA VAL A 472 14.63 -16.24 -25.53
C VAL A 472 15.79 -15.29 -25.27
N ALA A 473 15.49 -14.05 -24.89
CA ALA A 473 16.44 -13.08 -24.39
C ALA A 473 16.44 -13.16 -22.86
N PHE A 474 17.44 -13.83 -22.30
CA PHE A 474 17.50 -14.05 -20.85
C PHE A 474 17.90 -12.77 -20.12
N PHE A 475 17.11 -12.36 -19.13
CA PHE A 475 17.39 -11.23 -18.26
C PHE A 475 17.83 -11.74 -16.88
N VAL A 476 19.11 -11.54 -16.55
CA VAL A 476 19.72 -12.08 -15.34
C VAL A 476 19.76 -11.04 -14.23
N ASP A 477 19.26 -11.40 -13.05
CA ASP A 477 19.29 -10.55 -11.87
C ASP A 477 20.66 -10.61 -11.14
N VAL A 478 20.81 -9.80 -10.10
CA VAL A 478 22.05 -9.65 -9.34
C VAL A 478 22.41 -10.94 -8.62
N PHE A 479 21.43 -11.58 -8.00
CA PHE A 479 21.61 -12.79 -7.20
C PHE A 479 21.99 -13.97 -8.10
N ALA A 480 21.24 -14.21 -9.18
CA ALA A 480 21.61 -15.23 -10.17
C ALA A 480 22.95 -14.91 -10.85
N ASN A 481 23.36 -13.65 -10.97
CA ASN A 481 24.67 -13.36 -11.56
C ASN A 481 25.86 -13.57 -10.59
N HIS A 482 25.74 -13.15 -9.33
CA HIS A 482 26.87 -12.99 -8.41
C HIS A 482 26.91 -13.98 -7.25
N ASN A 483 25.75 -14.48 -6.81
CA ASN A 483 25.62 -15.30 -5.61
C ASN A 483 25.26 -16.75 -5.92
N ARG A 484 24.32 -16.95 -6.85
CA ARG A 484 23.83 -18.25 -7.30
C ARG A 484 23.82 -18.37 -8.82
N PRO A 485 24.99 -18.34 -9.50
CA PRO A 485 25.11 -18.60 -10.94
C PRO A 485 24.43 -19.88 -11.40
N ASP A 486 24.40 -20.89 -10.54
CA ASP A 486 23.75 -22.17 -10.78
C ASP A 486 22.26 -22.01 -11.13
N LEU A 487 21.54 -21.05 -10.54
CA LEU A 487 20.13 -20.80 -10.88
C LEU A 487 19.98 -20.35 -12.35
N GLY A 488 20.81 -19.39 -12.77
CA GLY A 488 20.80 -18.94 -14.17
C GLY A 488 21.25 -20.04 -15.12
N GLN A 489 22.23 -20.85 -14.72
CA GLN A 489 22.70 -22.00 -15.49
C GLN A 489 21.58 -23.02 -15.72
N SER A 490 20.92 -23.45 -14.64
CA SER A 490 19.79 -24.39 -14.72
C SER A 490 18.62 -23.83 -15.54
N ALA A 491 18.35 -22.51 -15.45
CA ALA A 491 17.34 -21.86 -16.29
C ALA A 491 17.67 -21.97 -17.79
N VAL A 492 18.91 -21.62 -18.17
CA VAL A 492 19.36 -21.67 -19.57
C VAL A 492 19.39 -23.11 -20.08
N GLU A 493 19.92 -24.04 -19.30
CA GLU A 493 19.98 -25.46 -19.67
C GLU A 493 18.59 -26.06 -19.87
N LEU A 494 17.62 -25.70 -19.02
CA LEU A 494 16.24 -26.15 -19.19
C LEU A 494 15.61 -25.57 -20.47
N LEU A 495 15.76 -24.27 -20.71
CA LEU A 495 15.28 -23.65 -21.94
C LEU A 495 15.89 -24.30 -23.19
N GLU A 496 17.20 -24.55 -23.19
CA GLU A 496 17.90 -25.20 -24.30
C GLU A 496 17.43 -26.66 -24.49
N ARG A 497 17.18 -27.42 -23.41
CA ARG A 497 16.58 -28.77 -23.48
C ARG A 497 15.17 -28.77 -24.08
N LEU A 498 14.41 -27.70 -23.84
CA LEU A 498 13.08 -27.50 -24.42
C LEU A 498 13.11 -26.91 -25.84
N GLY A 499 14.30 -26.83 -26.46
CA GLY A 499 14.47 -26.38 -27.85
C GLY A 499 14.40 -24.86 -28.02
N CYS A 500 14.68 -24.09 -26.97
CA CYS A 500 14.80 -22.63 -27.06
C CYS A 500 16.22 -22.20 -27.41
N GLU A 501 16.34 -21.19 -28.26
CA GLU A 501 17.58 -20.46 -28.50
C GLU A 501 17.70 -19.37 -27.45
N VAL A 502 18.73 -19.44 -26.60
CA VAL A 502 18.92 -18.47 -25.52
C VAL A 502 20.03 -17.47 -25.85
N ALA A 503 19.64 -16.21 -25.99
CA ALA A 503 20.52 -15.05 -26.08
C ALA A 503 20.67 -14.35 -24.72
N LEU A 504 21.79 -13.66 -24.53
CA LEU A 504 22.03 -12.80 -23.37
C LEU A 504 22.40 -11.39 -23.86
N PRO A 505 21.41 -10.51 -24.06
CA PRO A 505 21.66 -9.13 -24.42
C PRO A 505 22.52 -8.44 -23.36
N GLU A 506 23.27 -7.41 -23.78
CA GLU A 506 23.94 -6.52 -22.85
C GLU A 506 22.89 -5.87 -21.93
N GLN A 507 23.11 -5.94 -20.63
CA GLN A 507 22.10 -5.55 -19.64
C GLN A 507 22.74 -5.14 -18.32
N ARG A 508 22.06 -4.23 -17.61
CA ARG A 508 22.27 -3.93 -16.20
C ARG A 508 21.29 -4.74 -15.35
N SER A 509 21.39 -4.65 -14.03
CA SER A 509 20.36 -5.19 -13.15
C SER A 509 19.01 -4.49 -13.38
N SER A 510 17.97 -4.93 -12.68
CA SER A 510 16.65 -4.30 -12.74
C SER A 510 16.62 -2.84 -12.23
N GLY A 511 17.59 -2.42 -11.42
CA GLY A 511 17.63 -1.07 -10.83
C GLY A 511 16.56 -0.81 -9.75
N TYR A 512 15.81 -1.84 -9.31
CA TYR A 512 14.70 -1.67 -8.37
C TYR A 512 15.09 -1.01 -7.02
N PRO A 513 16.27 -1.25 -6.43
CA PRO A 513 16.68 -0.54 -5.22
C PRO A 513 16.64 0.99 -5.37
N PHE A 514 16.95 1.53 -6.55
CA PHE A 514 16.87 2.97 -6.78
C PHE A 514 15.42 3.47 -6.69
N ILE A 515 14.44 2.72 -7.21
CA ILE A 515 13.01 3.02 -7.04
C ILE A 515 12.63 2.94 -5.56
N ALA A 516 13.03 1.87 -4.87
CA ALA A 516 12.66 1.60 -3.48
C ALA A 516 13.07 2.72 -2.51
N TYR A 517 14.21 3.38 -2.76
CA TYR A 517 14.72 4.48 -1.94
C TYR A 517 14.53 5.87 -2.55
N GLY A 518 13.87 5.98 -3.72
CA GLY A 518 13.53 7.27 -4.33
C GLY A 518 14.63 7.92 -5.18
N ASN A 519 15.68 7.20 -5.59
CA ASN A 519 16.62 7.68 -6.60
C ASN A 519 16.08 7.43 -8.03
N LEU A 520 14.98 8.11 -8.37
CA LEU A 520 14.29 7.87 -9.63
C LEU A 520 15.13 8.24 -10.85
N ASP A 521 16.05 9.19 -10.73
CA ASP A 521 16.93 9.58 -11.85
C ASP A 521 17.85 8.43 -12.24
N LYS A 522 18.48 7.78 -11.24
CA LYS A 522 19.29 6.58 -11.50
C LYS A 522 18.44 5.38 -11.95
N ALA A 523 17.23 5.25 -11.41
CA ALA A 523 16.29 4.22 -11.85
C ALA A 523 15.93 4.38 -13.34
N ARG A 524 15.65 5.61 -13.79
CA ARG A 524 15.40 5.92 -15.22
C ARG A 524 16.62 5.63 -16.07
N GLU A 525 17.83 6.01 -15.64
CA GLU A 525 19.07 5.71 -16.38
C GLU A 525 19.24 4.20 -16.61
N VAL A 526 18.99 3.38 -15.58
CA VAL A 526 19.07 1.91 -15.69
C VAL A 526 17.96 1.37 -16.59
N ALA A 527 16.72 1.85 -16.45
CA ALA A 527 15.59 1.44 -17.27
C ALA A 527 15.84 1.76 -18.76
N THR A 528 16.26 2.98 -19.09
CA THR A 528 16.60 3.40 -20.45
C THR A 528 17.69 2.52 -21.05
N PHE A 529 18.75 2.22 -20.28
CA PHE A 529 19.83 1.34 -20.74
C PHE A 529 19.30 -0.06 -21.09
N ASN A 530 18.51 -0.66 -20.20
CA ASN A 530 17.98 -2.01 -20.41
C ASN A 530 17.00 -2.05 -21.58
N ILE A 531 16.06 -1.10 -21.67
CA ILE A 531 15.10 -1.03 -22.78
C ILE A 531 15.82 -0.89 -24.12
N ALA A 532 16.82 -0.01 -24.22
CA ALA A 532 17.57 0.19 -25.47
C ALA A 532 18.29 -1.09 -25.97
N ARG A 533 18.64 -2.02 -25.07
CA ARG A 533 19.31 -3.27 -25.42
C ARG A 533 18.38 -4.46 -25.57
N LEU A 534 17.20 -4.42 -24.95
CA LEU A 534 16.19 -5.47 -25.03
C LEU A 534 15.22 -5.26 -26.19
N ALA A 535 14.89 -4.00 -26.52
CA ALA A 535 13.93 -3.68 -27.58
C ALA A 535 14.27 -4.29 -28.95
N PRO A 536 15.54 -4.33 -29.41
CA PRO A 536 15.89 -5.00 -30.67
C PRO A 536 15.57 -6.50 -30.66
N PHE A 537 15.82 -7.18 -29.54
CA PHE A 537 15.52 -8.61 -29.39
C PHE A 537 14.02 -8.85 -29.37
N ALA A 538 13.28 -8.05 -28.59
CA ALA A 538 11.84 -8.15 -28.54
C ALA A 538 11.26 -7.99 -29.97
N LYS A 539 11.68 -6.95 -30.71
CA LYS A 539 11.23 -6.69 -32.09
C LYS A 539 11.59 -7.81 -33.07
N ASP A 540 12.67 -8.53 -32.82
CA ASP A 540 13.10 -9.73 -33.57
C ASP A 540 12.41 -11.03 -33.10
N GLY A 541 11.34 -10.90 -32.30
CA GLY A 541 10.51 -12.03 -31.85
C GLY A 541 11.06 -12.82 -30.67
N TYR A 542 12.05 -12.30 -29.93
CA TYR A 542 12.49 -12.93 -28.68
C TYR A 542 11.52 -12.65 -27.54
N ASP A 543 11.23 -13.67 -26.74
CA ASP A 543 10.62 -13.50 -25.41
C ASP A 543 11.72 -13.15 -24.39
N ILE A 544 11.46 -12.17 -23.53
CA ILE A 544 12.40 -11.74 -22.50
C ILE A 544 12.04 -12.44 -21.19
N VAL A 545 12.94 -13.23 -20.64
CA VAL A 545 12.62 -14.11 -19.51
C VAL A 545 13.55 -13.86 -18.34
N ALA A 546 12.99 -13.70 -17.13
CA ALA A 546 13.75 -13.49 -15.90
C ALA A 546 13.32 -14.47 -14.80
N THR A 547 14.27 -15.00 -14.04
CA THR A 547 14.03 -15.92 -12.91
C THR A 547 13.67 -15.21 -11.61
N GLU A 548 14.10 -13.96 -11.43
CA GLU A 548 13.77 -13.19 -10.22
C GLU A 548 12.49 -12.37 -10.47
N PRO A 549 11.42 -12.54 -9.66
CA PRO A 549 10.15 -11.84 -9.86
C PRO A 549 10.29 -10.32 -9.89
N THR A 550 11.21 -9.74 -9.11
CA THR A 550 11.46 -8.29 -9.13
C THR A 550 12.00 -7.80 -10.48
N ALA A 551 12.81 -8.61 -11.17
CA ALA A 551 13.34 -8.26 -12.48
C ALA A 551 12.23 -8.29 -13.55
N ALA A 552 11.41 -9.35 -13.56
CA ALA A 552 10.24 -9.44 -14.42
C ALA A 552 9.24 -8.29 -14.16
N TYR A 553 8.99 -7.95 -12.89
CA TYR A 553 8.14 -6.82 -12.51
C TYR A 553 8.67 -5.47 -13.00
N CYS A 554 10.00 -5.24 -12.96
CA CYS A 554 10.58 -4.04 -13.53
C CYS A 554 10.29 -3.92 -15.03
N LEU A 555 10.53 -4.99 -15.78
CA LEU A 555 10.37 -5.00 -17.24
C LEU A 555 8.91 -4.86 -17.65
N LYS A 556 7.98 -5.58 -17.00
CA LYS A 556 6.55 -5.56 -17.32
C LYS A 556 5.81 -4.32 -16.81
N SER A 557 6.25 -3.71 -15.70
CA SER A 557 5.46 -2.68 -15.02
C SER A 557 6.28 -1.43 -14.68
N ALA A 558 7.32 -1.54 -13.85
CA ALA A 558 7.98 -0.35 -13.31
C ALA A 558 8.63 0.53 -14.39
N TYR A 559 9.18 -0.09 -15.45
CA TYR A 559 9.81 0.63 -16.56
C TYR A 559 8.81 1.39 -17.42
N LEU A 560 7.57 0.91 -17.56
CA LEU A 560 6.50 1.65 -18.23
C LEU A 560 6.24 2.98 -17.50
N THR A 561 6.08 2.94 -16.17
CA THR A 561 5.87 4.17 -15.40
C THR A 561 7.09 5.10 -15.44
N LEU A 562 8.31 4.56 -15.30
CA LEU A 562 9.55 5.34 -15.31
C LEU A 562 9.85 6.03 -16.65
N LEU A 563 9.46 5.39 -17.76
CA LEU A 563 9.75 5.84 -19.13
C LEU A 563 8.51 6.36 -19.85
N HIS A 564 7.43 6.64 -19.11
CA HIS A 564 6.17 7.18 -19.62
C HIS A 564 5.60 6.37 -20.80
N SER A 565 5.64 5.03 -20.68
CA SER A 565 5.16 4.08 -21.68
C SER A 565 5.67 4.37 -23.09
N SER A 566 6.98 4.59 -23.25
CA SER A 566 7.59 4.70 -24.58
C SER A 566 7.34 3.42 -25.39
N ASN A 567 7.18 3.54 -26.71
CA ASN A 567 6.91 2.39 -27.60
C ASN A 567 7.86 1.20 -27.37
N ASP A 568 9.15 1.47 -27.15
CA ASP A 568 10.14 0.42 -26.88
C ASP A 568 9.93 -0.25 -25.52
N SER A 569 9.53 0.52 -24.50
CA SER A 569 9.21 -0.03 -23.18
C SER A 569 7.93 -0.87 -23.21
N GLU A 570 6.90 -0.46 -23.96
CA GLU A 570 5.68 -1.24 -24.17
C GLU A 570 5.96 -2.54 -24.92
N PHE A 571 6.79 -2.48 -25.96
CA PHE A 571 7.16 -3.65 -26.75
C PHE A 571 7.97 -4.67 -25.91
N VAL A 572 8.92 -4.18 -25.11
CA VAL A 572 9.67 -5.03 -24.15
C VAL A 572 8.74 -5.60 -23.09
N ALA A 573 7.85 -4.80 -22.50
CA ALA A 573 6.92 -5.25 -21.46
C ALA A 573 5.98 -6.35 -21.99
N GLY A 574 5.44 -6.19 -23.19
CA GLY A 574 4.52 -7.14 -23.83
C GLY A 574 5.16 -8.49 -24.18
N ARG A 575 6.49 -8.58 -24.19
CA ARG A 575 7.25 -9.82 -24.42
C ARG A 575 8.07 -10.27 -23.22
N SER A 576 7.94 -9.58 -22.09
CA SER A 576 8.65 -9.96 -20.86
C SER A 576 7.84 -10.98 -20.09
N HIS A 577 8.48 -11.96 -19.47
CA HIS A 577 7.85 -13.02 -18.70
C HIS A 577 8.68 -13.38 -17.45
N GLU A 578 7.99 -13.79 -16.39
CA GLU A 578 8.63 -14.59 -15.34
C GLU A 578 8.93 -15.98 -15.92
N PHE A 579 10.03 -16.59 -15.50
CA PHE A 579 10.55 -17.86 -16.00
C PHE A 579 9.53 -19.01 -15.98
N PHE A 580 8.88 -19.32 -14.86
CA PHE A 580 7.91 -20.43 -14.84
C PHE A 580 6.57 -20.06 -15.46
N GLU A 581 6.17 -18.78 -15.43
CA GLU A 581 5.06 -18.26 -16.24
C GLU A 581 5.30 -18.52 -17.73
N TYR A 582 6.52 -18.32 -18.21
CA TYR A 582 6.90 -18.59 -19.60
C TYR A 582 6.92 -20.08 -19.93
N LEU A 583 7.55 -20.89 -19.06
CA LEU A 583 7.74 -22.32 -19.32
C LEU A 583 6.43 -23.09 -19.39
N ILE A 584 5.45 -22.76 -18.56
CA ILE A 584 4.25 -23.59 -18.39
C ILE A 584 3.40 -23.69 -19.67
N ASP A 585 3.55 -22.71 -20.56
CA ASP A 585 2.88 -22.62 -21.85
C ASP A 585 3.30 -23.71 -22.85
N PHE A 586 4.49 -24.30 -22.68
CA PHE A 586 5.02 -25.26 -23.65
C PHE A 586 5.83 -26.43 -23.07
N ASP A 587 6.14 -26.43 -21.77
CA ASP A 587 6.68 -27.62 -21.12
C ASP A 587 5.55 -28.64 -20.88
N THR A 588 5.56 -29.72 -21.67
CA THR A 588 4.58 -30.82 -21.57
C THR A 588 4.84 -31.78 -20.42
N GLY A 589 5.85 -31.52 -19.56
CA GLY A 589 6.21 -32.41 -18.45
C GLY A 589 6.91 -33.70 -18.88
N THR A 590 7.40 -33.73 -20.13
CA THR A 590 8.09 -34.88 -20.73
C THR A 590 9.61 -34.79 -20.64
N THR A 591 10.13 -33.67 -20.11
CA THR A 591 11.56 -33.47 -19.89
C THR A 591 12.02 -34.40 -18.76
N GLU A 592 13.11 -35.13 -18.96
CA GLU A 592 13.65 -36.01 -17.91
C GLU A 592 14.05 -35.20 -16.68
N PHE A 593 13.34 -35.43 -15.57
CA PHE A 593 13.58 -34.78 -14.29
C PHE A 593 13.59 -35.76 -13.13
N PRO A 594 14.39 -35.50 -12.09
CA PRO A 594 14.32 -36.22 -10.83
C PRO A 594 12.89 -36.19 -10.26
N SER A 595 12.36 -37.36 -9.92
CA SER A 595 10.99 -37.46 -9.40
C SER A 595 10.89 -36.75 -8.05
N LEU A 596 9.95 -35.81 -7.93
CA LEU A 596 9.65 -35.12 -6.66
C LEU A 596 8.65 -35.89 -5.78
N LYS A 597 8.36 -37.15 -6.12
CA LYS A 597 7.33 -37.97 -5.47
C LYS A 597 7.63 -38.15 -3.98
N GLY A 598 6.61 -37.88 -3.16
CA GLY A 598 6.68 -38.02 -1.71
C GLY A 598 7.31 -36.83 -0.97
N ARG A 599 7.69 -35.75 -1.67
CA ARG A 599 8.13 -34.49 -1.06
C ARG A 599 6.97 -33.50 -0.99
N ARG A 600 6.77 -32.90 0.19
CA ARG A 600 5.73 -31.90 0.45
C ARG A 600 6.36 -30.52 0.56
N PHE A 601 5.97 -29.63 -0.34
CA PHE A 601 6.50 -28.28 -0.43
C PHE A 601 5.45 -27.24 -0.02
N GLY A 602 5.91 -26.25 0.74
CA GLY A 602 5.18 -25.02 0.95
C GLY A 602 5.62 -23.95 -0.05
N PHE A 603 4.73 -23.34 -0.81
CA PHE A 603 5.07 -22.31 -1.78
C PHE A 603 4.74 -20.90 -1.27
N HIS A 604 5.71 -20.01 -1.27
CA HIS A 604 5.52 -18.58 -0.96
C HIS A 604 5.49 -17.74 -2.24
N ILE A 605 4.34 -17.08 -2.47
CA ILE A 605 4.18 -16.11 -3.55
C ILE A 605 4.78 -14.77 -3.10
N SER A 606 5.87 -14.35 -3.76
CA SER A 606 6.53 -13.09 -3.45
C SER A 606 5.71 -11.87 -3.90
N CYS A 607 5.96 -10.69 -3.32
CA CYS A 607 5.12 -9.51 -3.58
C CYS A 607 5.16 -9.01 -5.03
N HIS A 608 6.31 -9.06 -5.70
CA HIS A 608 6.44 -8.68 -7.11
C HIS A 608 5.99 -9.76 -8.09
N GLN A 609 5.64 -10.94 -7.60
CA GLN A 609 5.11 -12.03 -8.39
C GLN A 609 3.58 -11.99 -8.49
N ARG A 610 2.90 -11.37 -7.50
CA ARG A 610 1.44 -11.19 -7.48
C ARG A 610 0.88 -10.39 -8.67
N PRO A 611 1.48 -9.27 -9.11
CA PRO A 611 1.04 -8.59 -10.35
C PRO A 611 1.43 -9.32 -11.64
N LEU A 612 2.18 -10.43 -11.55
CA LEU A 612 2.57 -11.29 -12.66
C LEU A 612 1.66 -12.53 -12.66
N GLY A 613 2.17 -13.72 -12.95
CA GLY A 613 1.41 -14.98 -12.84
C GLY A 613 1.13 -15.49 -11.42
N ALA A 614 1.42 -14.72 -10.36
CA ALA A 614 1.19 -15.08 -8.94
C ALA A 614 1.76 -16.47 -8.52
N GLY A 615 2.83 -16.92 -9.19
CA GLY A 615 3.47 -18.22 -8.94
C GLY A 615 2.70 -19.43 -9.43
N HIS A 616 1.63 -19.22 -10.22
CA HIS A 616 0.88 -20.31 -10.82
C HIS A 616 1.78 -21.20 -11.69
N GLY A 617 2.62 -20.60 -12.53
CA GLY A 617 3.55 -21.34 -13.41
C GLY A 617 4.44 -22.30 -12.63
N ALA A 618 5.11 -21.83 -11.57
CA ALA A 618 6.00 -22.67 -10.79
C ALA A 618 5.25 -23.76 -10.01
N VAL A 619 4.12 -23.40 -9.39
CA VAL A 619 3.27 -24.36 -8.65
C VAL A 619 2.78 -25.48 -9.56
N GLU A 620 2.31 -25.15 -10.77
CA GLU A 620 1.84 -26.15 -11.72
C GLU A 620 3.00 -26.98 -12.28
N TRP A 621 4.13 -26.33 -12.58
CA TRP A 621 5.34 -27.03 -13.00
C TRP A 621 5.79 -28.07 -11.97
N ILE A 622 5.79 -27.75 -10.68
CA ILE A 622 6.12 -28.70 -9.60
C ILE A 622 5.14 -29.89 -9.57
N ARG A 623 3.84 -29.64 -9.75
CA ARG A 623 2.80 -30.68 -9.77
C ARG A 623 2.97 -31.64 -10.95
N ARG A 624 3.26 -31.11 -12.14
CA ARG A 624 3.52 -31.92 -13.36
C ARG A 624 4.68 -32.90 -13.14
N HIS A 625 5.64 -32.56 -12.29
CA HIS A 625 6.81 -33.38 -11.96
C HIS A 625 6.65 -34.20 -10.67
N GLY A 626 5.41 -34.36 -10.18
CA GLY A 626 5.06 -35.27 -9.09
C GLY A 626 5.28 -34.73 -7.67
N GLY A 627 5.55 -33.43 -7.52
CA GLY A 627 5.69 -32.78 -6.21
C GLY A 627 4.34 -32.40 -5.61
N GLU A 628 4.18 -32.60 -4.30
CA GLU A 628 3.02 -32.08 -3.56
C GLU A 628 3.32 -30.64 -3.13
N VAL A 629 2.55 -29.67 -3.61
CA VAL A 629 2.78 -28.25 -3.31
C VAL A 629 1.52 -27.56 -2.79
N LYS A 630 1.66 -26.93 -1.63
CA LYS A 630 0.63 -26.12 -0.97
C LYS A 630 1.08 -24.66 -0.92
N ILE A 631 0.23 -23.75 -1.38
CA ILE A 631 0.47 -22.31 -1.20
C ILE A 631 0.25 -21.96 0.28
N ILE A 632 1.24 -21.34 0.90
CA ILE A 632 1.18 -20.90 2.30
C ILE A 632 1.50 -19.41 2.33
N GLU A 633 0.53 -18.61 2.76
CA GLU A 633 0.61 -17.17 2.60
C GLU A 633 -0.25 -16.41 3.61
N THR A 634 0.08 -15.13 3.78
CA THR A 634 -0.62 -14.18 4.66
C THR A 634 -1.37 -13.10 3.87
N GLY A 635 -1.37 -13.16 2.55
CA GLY A 635 -1.82 -12.09 1.66
C GLY A 635 -0.85 -10.91 1.54
N THR A 636 0.34 -10.99 2.17
CA THR A 636 1.26 -9.85 2.31
C THR A 636 2.72 -10.22 1.99
N CYS A 637 3.63 -9.25 2.07
CA CYS A 637 5.08 -9.45 1.87
C CYS A 637 5.69 -10.29 3.01
N CYS A 638 6.72 -11.10 2.71
CA CYS A 638 7.53 -11.81 3.72
C CYS A 638 8.29 -10.90 4.73
N GLY A 639 8.27 -9.58 4.50
CA GLY A 639 8.93 -8.57 5.33
C GLY A 639 10.33 -8.18 4.91
N MET A 640 10.93 -8.88 3.94
CA MET A 640 12.29 -8.54 3.48
C MET A 640 12.34 -7.22 2.70
N GLY A 641 11.39 -6.99 1.77
CA GLY A 641 11.31 -5.74 1.01
C GLY A 641 12.57 -5.42 0.21
N GLY A 642 13.12 -6.40 -0.52
CA GLY A 642 14.41 -6.27 -1.20
C GLY A 642 15.56 -6.10 -0.21
N THR A 643 16.32 -5.02 -0.35
CA THR A 643 17.43 -4.69 0.56
C THR A 643 16.97 -4.03 1.86
N PHE A 644 15.68 -3.73 2.03
CA PHE A 644 15.15 -3.08 3.25
C PHE A 644 15.49 -3.88 4.51
N GLY A 645 15.24 -5.18 4.50
CA GLY A 645 15.46 -6.07 5.63
C GLY A 645 16.94 -6.26 5.97
N LEU A 646 17.87 -5.89 5.08
CA LEU A 646 19.31 -5.92 5.36
C LEU A 646 19.75 -4.77 6.27
N LYS A 647 18.99 -3.68 6.36
CA LYS A 647 19.34 -2.53 7.19
C LYS A 647 19.38 -2.90 8.67
N SER A 648 20.33 -2.35 9.42
CA SER A 648 20.45 -2.59 10.85
C SER A 648 19.42 -1.85 11.70
N GLY A 649 18.99 -2.48 12.79
CA GLY A 649 18.18 -1.87 13.84
C GLY A 649 16.68 -1.80 13.55
N PRO A 650 15.94 -0.90 14.25
CA PRO A 650 14.47 -0.92 14.23
C PRO A 650 13.87 -0.68 12.84
N LEU A 651 14.41 0.29 12.09
CA LEU A 651 14.01 0.64 10.72
C LEU A 651 14.77 -0.22 9.69
N GLY A 652 14.62 -1.53 9.80
CA GLY A 652 15.36 -2.53 9.04
C GLY A 652 15.08 -3.95 9.54
N TYR A 653 16.10 -4.61 10.09
CA TYR A 653 16.04 -5.98 10.58
C TYR A 653 14.86 -6.25 11.52
N ASP A 654 14.70 -5.46 12.59
CA ASP A 654 13.73 -5.79 13.63
C ASP A 654 12.29 -5.70 13.09
N LEU A 655 11.97 -4.63 12.36
CA LEU A 655 10.67 -4.48 11.69
C LEU A 655 10.48 -5.54 10.61
N SER A 656 11.51 -5.87 9.83
CA SER A 656 11.45 -6.92 8.80
C SER A 656 11.12 -8.29 9.40
N MET A 657 11.74 -8.66 10.52
CA MET A 657 11.45 -9.91 11.22
C MET A 657 10.05 -9.91 11.84
N ALA A 658 9.62 -8.80 12.43
CA ALA A 658 8.27 -8.67 12.98
C ALA A 658 7.19 -8.81 11.90
N VAL A 659 7.41 -8.24 10.71
CA VAL A 659 6.52 -8.41 9.55
C VAL A 659 6.49 -9.85 9.06
N GLY A 660 7.64 -10.52 9.01
CA GLY A 660 7.72 -11.90 8.53
C GLY A 660 7.13 -12.93 9.49
N LYS A 661 7.08 -12.62 10.79
CA LYS A 661 6.69 -13.56 11.85
C LYS A 661 5.39 -14.34 11.57
N PRO A 662 4.27 -13.72 11.20
CA PRO A 662 3.03 -14.46 10.95
C PRO A 662 3.18 -15.51 9.83
N LEU A 663 3.95 -15.19 8.79
CA LEU A 663 4.23 -16.12 7.70
C LEU A 663 5.15 -17.26 8.17
N PHE A 664 6.14 -16.96 9.00
CA PHE A 664 7.02 -17.97 9.57
C PHE A 664 6.25 -18.97 10.43
N ASP A 665 5.34 -18.46 11.28
CA ASP A 665 4.48 -19.29 12.12
C ASP A 665 3.60 -20.22 11.27
N LEU A 666 3.02 -19.73 10.15
CA LEU A 666 2.24 -20.55 9.22
C LEU A 666 3.07 -21.67 8.57
N PHE A 667 4.30 -21.39 8.13
CA PHE A 667 5.18 -22.42 7.58
C PHE A 667 5.56 -23.46 8.63
N ASN A 668 5.94 -23.04 9.84
CA ASN A 668 6.30 -23.95 10.94
C ASN A 668 5.14 -24.87 11.35
N GLN A 669 3.89 -24.42 11.19
CA GLN A 669 2.69 -25.20 11.49
C GLN A 669 2.17 -26.04 10.32
N SER A 670 2.75 -25.90 9.12
CA SER A 670 2.19 -26.49 7.90
C SER A 670 2.56 -27.95 7.66
N GLY A 671 3.62 -28.45 8.31
CA GLY A 671 4.12 -29.81 8.14
C GLY A 671 4.81 -30.09 6.81
N VAL A 672 5.21 -29.07 6.05
CA VAL A 672 5.97 -29.20 4.80
C VAL A 672 7.44 -29.53 5.05
N ASP A 673 8.08 -30.23 4.11
CA ASP A 673 9.48 -30.67 4.23
C ASP A 673 10.46 -29.55 3.82
N ALA A 674 10.04 -28.68 2.91
CA ALA A 674 10.80 -27.51 2.46
C ALA A 674 9.89 -26.40 1.93
N ILE A 675 10.43 -25.19 1.86
CA ILE A 675 9.77 -24.02 1.30
C ILE A 675 10.30 -23.74 -0.12
N LEU A 676 9.41 -23.40 -1.03
CA LEU A 676 9.72 -22.97 -2.39
C LEU A 676 9.35 -21.49 -2.57
N THR A 677 10.26 -20.73 -3.18
CA THR A 677 10.01 -19.34 -3.58
C THR A 677 10.95 -18.94 -4.71
N GLU A 678 10.46 -18.14 -5.65
CA GLU A 678 11.24 -17.68 -6.80
C GLU A 678 12.05 -16.42 -6.50
N SER A 679 11.78 -15.76 -5.36
CA SER A 679 12.52 -14.56 -4.98
C SER A 679 13.69 -14.89 -4.05
N SER A 680 14.88 -14.48 -4.47
CA SER A 680 16.13 -14.66 -3.71
C SER A 680 16.09 -14.02 -2.32
N VAL A 681 15.50 -12.83 -2.21
CA VAL A 681 15.39 -12.11 -0.92
C VAL A 681 14.33 -12.74 -0.01
N CYS A 682 13.24 -13.27 -0.57
CA CYS A 682 12.27 -14.07 0.18
C CYS A 682 12.94 -15.35 0.71
N ALA A 683 13.80 -15.99 -0.08
CA ALA A 683 14.49 -17.20 0.35
C ALA A 683 15.41 -16.96 1.56
N ILE A 684 16.13 -15.83 1.60
CA ILE A 684 16.93 -15.42 2.78
C ILE A 684 16.04 -15.26 4.01
N GLN A 685 14.97 -14.47 3.88
CA GLN A 685 14.07 -14.14 4.98
C GLN A 685 13.33 -15.38 5.54
N LEU A 686 12.83 -16.25 4.67
CA LEU A 686 12.11 -17.47 5.07
C LEU A 686 13.04 -18.49 5.71
N ARG A 687 14.27 -18.62 5.21
CA ARG A 687 15.27 -19.53 5.80
C ARG A 687 15.66 -19.08 7.20
N GLU A 688 15.91 -17.79 7.39
CA GLU A 688 16.21 -17.22 8.71
C GLU A 688 15.01 -17.31 9.66
N GLY A 689 13.81 -17.03 9.17
CA GLY A 689 12.60 -16.94 10.00
C GLY A 689 12.01 -18.29 10.42
N THR A 690 12.18 -19.33 9.61
CA THR A 690 11.60 -20.66 9.86
C THR A 690 12.63 -21.71 10.27
N GLY A 691 13.88 -21.56 9.84
CA GLY A 691 14.89 -22.61 9.94
C GLY A 691 14.66 -23.79 8.99
N LEU A 692 13.58 -23.78 8.18
CA LEU A 692 13.31 -24.81 7.18
C LEU A 692 14.23 -24.64 5.96
N PRO A 693 14.51 -25.73 5.23
CA PRO A 693 15.14 -25.64 3.91
C PRO A 693 14.29 -24.78 2.98
N VAL A 694 14.93 -23.87 2.25
CA VAL A 694 14.27 -23.00 1.27
C VAL A 694 15.02 -23.08 -0.05
N TYR A 695 14.29 -23.42 -1.10
CA TYR A 695 14.82 -23.62 -2.45
C TYR A 695 14.09 -22.71 -3.46
N HIS A 696 14.82 -22.25 -4.45
CA HIS A 696 14.22 -21.83 -5.71
C HIS A 696 13.74 -23.09 -6.46
N PRO A 697 12.60 -23.09 -7.18
CA PRO A 697 12.12 -24.28 -7.89
C PRO A 697 13.14 -24.84 -8.90
N LEU A 698 13.93 -23.98 -9.55
CA LEU A 698 15.08 -24.39 -10.39
C LEU A 698 16.16 -25.22 -9.66
N GLU A 699 16.32 -25.10 -8.34
CA GLU A 699 17.29 -25.92 -7.60
C GLU A 699 16.89 -27.38 -7.53
N LEU A 700 15.61 -27.67 -7.77
CA LEU A 700 15.09 -29.04 -7.84
C LEU A 700 15.53 -29.75 -9.13
N LEU A 701 16.09 -29.03 -10.11
CA LEU A 701 16.63 -29.61 -11.34
C LEU A 701 17.96 -30.34 -11.14
N ALA A 702 18.69 -29.95 -10.11
CA ALA A 702 20.03 -30.45 -9.82
C ALA A 702 20.05 -31.50 -8.68
N GLN A 703 18.90 -31.76 -8.04
CA GLN A 703 18.71 -32.72 -6.95
C GLN A 703 18.06 -33.99 -7.49
#